data_AF-A0A2G1NWW6-F1
#
_entry.id   AF-A0A2G1NWW6-F1
#
_cell.length_a   1.000
_cell.length_b   1.000
_cell.length_c   1.000
_cell.angle_alpha   90.00
_cell.angle_beta   90.00
_cell.angle_gamma   90.00
#
_symmetry.space_group_name_H-M   'P 1'
#
loop_
_entity.id
_entity.type
_entity.pdbx_description
1 polymer ?
#
loop_
_entity_poly.entity_id
_entity_poly.type
_entity_poly.pdbx_seq_one_letter_code
_entity_poly.pdbx_strand_id
1 'polypeptide(L)'
;MRLLKDALTGITVLIIITAIITLIAMAAAPTLTDGNVDLSSGTTADLFNFSVTFTDADNDTATYVKVIIDGTEHELSETDPNDINTTDGKEYSITGLSFTSGTYSYNFTAADANDTASPLEGGTFTVTEAVVAPSVIEYFPSDNPSTPNGTEQKFGVKFDQEVDVTWEINDIEVHNETLVPAETWANYTNSTAGVGEYTVRASGSNENGSDIAEWTWTVTDSTPPASVTNLSVAGRGKNTTLPNTPTGDVNLTFGNVAVNFTDVTVAGNTTVVGSITNPANHYFAKVSDYYYYIETTADFSSVNISIPYNAGDIDESLVKLYHYSAGSWNEAANISVDTTNKKVSGDVSSLSTFAAGVPQRPIITINKPDPDEMPETSEGDELEFNISVDQIVTIQWYVNGTKVSGSHDKENITLSKSAGTYIINATASNDNGSADNASWILTVHPKFYSTGYRIWDANYDMSTTYTWTPQSFSGFFYDLEEDVSSETMTIHLDSKTDRFIDEGELDYKSVPVSVYFDYDSWGKYNLTGFMAEKYFAAYIDDTEIDDVDPEDLLSHGYLSKILIDEGGESSEKHRVTIGTTLPLEEGYALKAEKDVPIIIVHVESVFHGRETDAAFIRGVFQISENPIEIDSGDQYGIMEVKSKSGGITMENEDSFDLDEDSIVDIMGDIKFKVADDSDTLRFAPFVEGLSKLRGTVSRGEPSFEWTPLNFEGLYYDFDTGFGSETLNATDVDVGSRSIQEGDLVYTTVPVNIEFDYANWGRYDLVGFMGGEYFAAYNNTDITGEDLDEDLLSHGYLPEVLIDEGGESSEKHTITIGSTLTLKEGYVLKAVDVDAESAIVLFVLLKDGEEV
;
A
#
# COMPACT_ATOMS: atom_id res chain seq x y z
N MET A 1 -51.54 -33.18 -14.40
CA MET A 1 -51.28 -31.73 -14.34
C MET A 1 -52.04 -30.99 -15.47
N ARG A 2 -53.38 -31.08 -15.52
CA ARG A 2 -54.21 -30.43 -16.57
C ARG A 2 -55.57 -29.95 -16.06
N LEU A 3 -55.68 -29.62 -14.78
CA LEU A 3 -56.91 -29.12 -14.17
C LEU A 3 -56.56 -28.16 -13.03
N LEU A 4 -56.14 -26.94 -13.36
CA LEU A 4 -56.14 -25.77 -12.47
C LEU A 4 -55.82 -24.46 -13.23
N LYS A 5 -56.25 -24.35 -14.50
CA LYS A 5 -56.08 -23.13 -15.32
C LYS A 5 -57.29 -22.19 -15.30
N ASP A 6 -58.41 -22.57 -14.68
CA ASP A 6 -59.64 -21.79 -14.73
C ASP A 6 -60.21 -21.55 -13.33
N ALA A 7 -59.63 -20.60 -12.59
CA ALA A 7 -60.31 -19.72 -11.62
C ALA A 7 -59.27 -18.98 -10.76
N LEU A 8 -58.68 -17.90 -11.27
CA LEU A 8 -58.34 -16.67 -10.54
C LEU A 8 -57.78 -15.69 -11.58
N THR A 9 -58.60 -14.74 -12.02
CA THR A 9 -58.15 -13.60 -12.81
C THR A 9 -57.52 -12.58 -11.88
N GLY A 10 -56.22 -12.32 -12.08
CA GLY A 10 -55.44 -11.30 -11.35
C GLY A 10 -54.75 -11.90 -10.14
N ILE A 11 -53.46 -12.22 -10.29
CA ILE A 11 -52.39 -12.49 -9.31
C ILE A 11 -51.45 -13.47 -10.02
N THR A 12 -50.35 -12.98 -10.58
CA THR A 12 -49.20 -13.81 -10.95
C THR A 12 -48.30 -13.85 -9.72
N VAL A 13 -48.43 -14.88 -8.89
CA VAL A 13 -47.35 -15.27 -7.97
C VAL A 13 -46.46 -16.21 -8.77
N LEU A 14 -45.18 -15.87 -8.94
CA LEU A 14 -44.20 -16.86 -9.42
C LEU A 14 -43.83 -17.74 -8.22
N ILE A 15 -44.61 -18.79 -7.99
CA ILE A 15 -44.24 -19.88 -7.08
C ILE A 15 -43.43 -20.87 -7.92
N ILE A 16 -42.11 -20.84 -7.82
CA ILE A 16 -41.24 -21.80 -8.51
C ILE A 16 -41.26 -23.12 -7.76
N ILE A 17 -42.08 -24.06 -8.24
CA ILE A 17 -42.06 -25.46 -7.81
C ILE A 17 -41.20 -26.20 -8.83
N THR A 18 -39.94 -26.45 -8.50
CA THR A 18 -39.03 -27.23 -9.35
C THR A 18 -39.47 -28.70 -9.42
N ALA A 19 -40.18 -29.03 -10.49
CA ALA A 19 -40.36 -30.40 -10.95
C ALA A 19 -39.70 -30.49 -12.34
N ILE A 20 -38.52 -31.13 -12.38
CA ILE A 20 -37.70 -31.32 -13.59
C ILE A 20 -38.56 -31.94 -14.71
N ILE A 21 -38.89 -31.14 -15.72
CA ILE A 21 -39.22 -31.62 -17.07
C ILE A 21 -38.60 -30.63 -18.06
N THR A 22 -37.43 -31.04 -18.56
CA THR A 22 -36.66 -30.38 -19.61
C THR A 22 -37.46 -30.30 -20.91
N LEU A 23 -37.65 -29.09 -21.44
CA LEU A 23 -37.38 -28.74 -22.84
C LEU A 23 -37.53 -27.21 -23.00
N ILE A 24 -36.42 -26.48 -22.93
CA ILE A 24 -36.33 -25.09 -23.40
C ILE A 24 -35.26 -25.10 -24.49
N ALA A 25 -35.55 -24.43 -25.61
CA ALA A 25 -34.56 -24.22 -26.66
C ALA A 25 -33.43 -23.38 -26.05
N MET A 26 -32.25 -23.98 -25.91
CA MET A 26 -31.07 -23.30 -25.40
C MET A 26 -30.74 -22.12 -26.33
N ALA A 27 -30.49 -20.95 -25.75
CA ALA A 27 -29.65 -19.95 -26.40
C ALA A 27 -28.31 -20.63 -26.72
N ALA A 28 -27.81 -20.36 -27.91
CA ALA A 28 -26.68 -21.07 -28.46
C ALA A 28 -25.41 -20.34 -28.03
N ALA A 29 -24.82 -20.80 -26.92
CA ALA A 29 -23.57 -20.27 -26.39
C ALA A 29 -22.55 -19.86 -27.47
N PRO A 30 -21.89 -18.71 -27.30
CA PRO A 30 -21.03 -18.16 -28.31
C PRO A 30 -19.79 -19.03 -28.50
N THR A 31 -19.15 -18.88 -29.65
CA THR A 31 -17.98 -19.65 -30.03
C THR A 31 -16.85 -18.73 -30.41
N LEU A 32 -15.64 -19.07 -29.97
CA LEU A 32 -14.41 -18.41 -30.36
C LEU A 32 -13.70 -19.24 -31.42
N THR A 33 -13.35 -18.59 -32.53
CA THR A 33 -12.55 -19.18 -33.60
C THR A 33 -11.44 -18.24 -34.01
N ASP A 34 -10.44 -18.76 -34.74
CA ASP A 34 -9.35 -17.98 -35.35
C ASP A 34 -8.54 -17.10 -34.37
N GLY A 35 -8.52 -17.49 -33.09
CA GLY A 35 -7.70 -16.85 -32.06
C GLY A 35 -6.22 -16.96 -32.35
N ASN A 36 -5.55 -15.83 -32.53
CA ASN A 36 -4.15 -15.80 -32.93
C ASN A 36 -3.41 -14.58 -32.37
N VAL A 37 -2.08 -14.71 -32.31
CA VAL A 37 -1.15 -13.59 -32.19
C VAL A 37 -0.47 -13.38 -33.54
N ASP A 38 -0.39 -12.15 -34.02
CA ASP A 38 0.20 -11.81 -35.31
C ASP A 38 1.67 -12.26 -35.43
N LEU A 39 2.41 -12.21 -34.31
CA LEU A 39 3.79 -12.66 -34.18
C LEU A 39 3.90 -13.86 -33.23
N SER A 40 4.15 -15.05 -33.78
CA SER A 40 4.50 -16.24 -32.98
C SER A 40 5.90 -16.16 -32.35
N SER A 41 6.73 -15.23 -32.82
CA SER A 41 7.98 -14.84 -32.19
C SER A 41 8.33 -13.41 -32.59
N GLY A 42 8.89 -12.64 -31.67
CA GLY A 42 9.35 -11.27 -31.91
C GLY A 42 10.41 -10.86 -30.90
N THR A 43 10.71 -9.59 -30.85
CA THR A 43 11.71 -8.99 -29.98
C THR A 43 11.10 -8.05 -28.96
N THR A 44 11.88 -7.59 -27.97
CA THR A 44 11.46 -6.55 -27.01
C THR A 44 11.10 -5.21 -27.67
N ALA A 45 11.40 -5.02 -28.96
CA ALA A 45 10.99 -3.85 -29.76
C ALA A 45 9.74 -4.09 -30.61
N ASP A 46 9.28 -5.35 -30.75
CA ASP A 46 8.10 -5.70 -31.53
C ASP A 46 6.84 -5.54 -30.67
N LEU A 47 5.75 -5.10 -31.31
CA LEU A 47 4.43 -5.02 -30.70
C LEU A 47 3.60 -6.22 -31.15
N PHE A 48 2.99 -6.91 -30.20
CA PHE A 48 2.19 -8.10 -30.44
C PHE A 48 0.71 -7.73 -30.44
N ASN A 49 0.02 -8.20 -31.47
CA ASN A 49 -1.40 -7.95 -31.67
C ASN A 49 -2.13 -9.29 -31.59
N PHE A 50 -3.15 -9.34 -30.74
CA PHE A 50 -3.98 -10.53 -30.57
C PHE A 50 -5.33 -10.26 -31.19
N SER A 51 -5.83 -11.22 -31.96
CA SER A 51 -7.20 -11.17 -32.48
C SER A 51 -7.89 -12.52 -32.30
N VAL A 52 -9.21 -12.47 -32.22
CA VAL A 52 -10.08 -13.64 -32.17
C VAL A 52 -11.44 -13.29 -32.79
N THR A 53 -12.08 -14.28 -33.39
CA THR A 53 -13.43 -14.14 -33.93
C THR A 53 -14.44 -14.68 -32.94
N PHE A 54 -15.36 -13.83 -32.51
CA PHE A 54 -16.51 -14.16 -31.70
C PHE A 54 -17.70 -14.43 -32.62
N THR A 55 -18.30 -15.61 -32.53
CA THR A 55 -19.50 -15.98 -33.30
C THR A 55 -20.60 -16.46 -32.38
N ASP A 56 -21.75 -15.81 -32.45
CA ASP A 56 -22.94 -16.21 -31.70
C ASP A 56 -24.08 -16.55 -32.66
N ALA A 57 -24.75 -17.70 -32.46
CA ALA A 57 -25.75 -18.19 -33.42
C ALA A 57 -27.12 -17.52 -33.27
N ASP A 58 -27.38 -16.87 -32.13
CA ASP A 58 -28.59 -16.09 -31.85
C ASP A 58 -28.41 -14.59 -32.12
N ASN A 59 -27.20 -14.20 -32.54
CA ASN A 59 -26.77 -12.83 -32.83
C ASN A 59 -26.61 -11.95 -31.58
N ASP A 60 -26.29 -12.57 -30.44
CA ASP A 60 -26.01 -11.85 -29.20
C ASP A 60 -24.64 -11.16 -29.28
N THR A 61 -24.55 -9.97 -28.69
CA THR A 61 -23.30 -9.19 -28.63
C THR A 61 -22.45 -9.66 -27.47
N ALA A 62 -21.13 -9.75 -27.67
CA ALA A 62 -20.22 -10.10 -26.59
C ALA A 62 -20.28 -9.06 -25.45
N THR A 63 -20.43 -9.53 -24.22
CA THR A 63 -20.26 -8.75 -22.98
C THR A 63 -18.78 -8.47 -22.75
N TYR A 64 -17.93 -9.45 -23.01
CA TYR A 64 -16.48 -9.28 -23.06
C TYR A 64 -15.85 -10.26 -24.05
N VAL A 65 -14.70 -9.86 -24.59
CA VAL A 65 -13.77 -10.75 -25.28
C VAL A 65 -12.38 -10.45 -24.72
N LYS A 66 -11.71 -11.44 -24.15
CA LYS A 66 -10.42 -11.28 -23.47
C LYS A 66 -9.38 -12.25 -24.02
N VAL A 67 -8.12 -11.82 -24.01
CA VAL A 67 -6.94 -12.69 -24.11
C VAL A 67 -6.30 -12.79 -22.73
N ILE A 68 -5.99 -14.01 -22.32
CA ILE A 68 -5.29 -14.29 -21.07
C ILE A 68 -3.85 -14.64 -21.43
N ILE A 69 -2.88 -13.84 -21.00
CA ILE A 69 -1.46 -14.02 -21.30
C ILE A 69 -0.74 -14.33 -19.98
N ASP A 70 -0.21 -15.55 -19.84
CA ASP A 70 0.37 -16.09 -18.59
C ASP A 70 -0.47 -15.82 -17.32
N GLY A 71 -1.79 -15.91 -17.47
CA GLY A 71 -2.76 -15.69 -16.38
C GLY A 71 -3.20 -14.24 -16.18
N THR A 72 -2.64 -13.27 -16.92
CA THR A 72 -3.08 -11.86 -16.89
C THR A 72 -4.12 -11.61 -17.97
N GLU A 73 -5.27 -11.04 -17.59
CA GLU A 73 -6.37 -10.76 -18.53
C GLU A 73 -6.19 -9.41 -19.23
N HIS A 74 -6.42 -9.39 -20.53
CA HIS A 74 -6.49 -8.19 -21.35
C HIS A 74 -7.77 -8.19 -22.19
N GLU A 75 -8.55 -7.11 -22.12
CA GLU A 75 -9.80 -6.96 -22.85
C GLU A 75 -9.54 -6.53 -24.30
N LEU A 76 -10.20 -7.19 -25.26
CA LEU A 76 -10.10 -6.89 -26.69
C LEU A 76 -11.20 -5.93 -27.11
N SER A 77 -10.88 -5.06 -28.05
CA SER A 77 -11.84 -4.12 -28.64
C SER A 77 -12.38 -4.65 -29.98
N GLU A 78 -13.58 -4.22 -30.34
CA GLU A 78 -14.17 -4.53 -31.65
C GLU A 78 -13.32 -3.94 -32.78
N THR A 79 -12.97 -4.76 -33.77
CA THR A 79 -12.15 -4.31 -34.92
C THR A 79 -12.97 -3.44 -35.89
N ASP A 80 -14.25 -3.75 -36.09
CA ASP A 80 -15.21 -2.90 -36.82
C ASP A 80 -16.47 -2.68 -35.97
N PRO A 81 -16.60 -1.52 -35.30
CA PRO A 81 -17.79 -1.19 -34.51
C PRO A 81 -19.10 -1.08 -35.31
N ASN A 82 -19.03 -1.04 -36.64
CA ASN A 82 -20.23 -1.04 -37.50
C ASN A 82 -20.71 -2.44 -37.84
N ASP A 83 -19.91 -3.47 -37.54
CA ASP A 83 -20.33 -4.85 -37.65
C ASP A 83 -21.15 -5.24 -36.41
N ILE A 84 -22.45 -5.34 -36.58
CA ILE A 84 -23.41 -5.70 -35.52
C ILE A 84 -23.94 -7.13 -35.67
N ASN A 85 -23.40 -7.88 -36.65
CA ASN A 85 -23.79 -9.25 -36.90
C ASN A 85 -22.75 -10.18 -36.26
N THR A 86 -23.13 -10.88 -35.20
CA THR A 86 -22.27 -11.88 -34.56
C THR A 86 -22.51 -13.28 -35.14
N THR A 87 -23.55 -13.49 -35.96
CA THR A 87 -23.84 -14.81 -36.57
C THR A 87 -22.90 -15.22 -37.70
N ASP A 88 -22.24 -14.27 -38.36
CA ASP A 88 -21.22 -14.51 -39.39
C ASP A 88 -19.78 -14.36 -38.88
N GLY A 89 -19.63 -14.12 -37.56
CA GLY A 89 -18.37 -13.98 -36.86
C GLY A 89 -17.84 -12.55 -36.86
N LYS A 90 -17.73 -11.97 -35.67
CA LYS A 90 -17.23 -10.61 -35.42
C LYS A 90 -15.81 -10.65 -34.87
N GLU A 91 -14.90 -9.88 -35.45
CA GLU A 91 -13.49 -9.85 -35.03
C GLU A 91 -13.25 -8.85 -33.89
N TYR A 92 -12.55 -9.32 -32.87
CA TYR A 92 -12.06 -8.53 -31.75
C TYR A 92 -10.52 -8.56 -31.77
N SER A 93 -9.90 -7.43 -31.43
CA SER A 93 -8.44 -7.35 -31.34
C SER A 93 -7.96 -6.41 -30.24
N ILE A 94 -6.77 -6.69 -29.75
CA ILE A 94 -5.96 -5.76 -28.96
C ILE A 94 -4.62 -5.60 -29.69
N THR A 95 -4.18 -4.36 -29.85
CA THR A 95 -2.97 -4.03 -30.59
C THR A 95 -1.97 -3.29 -29.72
N GLY A 96 -0.68 -3.43 -30.03
CA GLY A 96 0.34 -2.62 -29.39
C GLY A 96 0.83 -3.12 -28.04
N LEU A 97 0.65 -4.42 -27.72
CA LEU A 97 1.19 -4.96 -26.47
C LEU A 97 2.70 -5.20 -26.60
N SER A 98 3.45 -4.73 -25.61
CA SER A 98 4.90 -4.91 -25.52
C SER A 98 5.25 -5.84 -24.36
N PHE A 99 6.26 -6.68 -24.56
CA PHE A 99 6.63 -7.73 -23.62
C PHE A 99 8.14 -7.73 -23.39
N THR A 100 8.57 -8.16 -22.20
CA THR A 100 10.00 -8.40 -21.91
C THR A 100 10.45 -9.73 -22.53
N SER A 101 11.76 -9.99 -22.55
CA SER A 101 12.26 -11.25 -23.11
C SER A 101 11.76 -12.45 -22.29
N GLY A 102 11.17 -13.44 -22.97
CA GLY A 102 10.47 -14.56 -22.34
C GLY A 102 9.64 -15.39 -23.31
N THR A 103 9.08 -16.49 -22.82
CA THR A 103 8.09 -17.29 -23.55
C THR A 103 6.77 -17.17 -22.81
N TYR A 104 5.74 -16.74 -23.52
CA TYR A 104 4.42 -16.47 -22.98
C TYR A 104 3.41 -17.45 -23.57
N SER A 105 2.49 -17.92 -22.74
CA SER A 105 1.32 -18.68 -23.16
C SER A 105 0.10 -17.78 -23.23
N TYR A 106 -0.79 -18.03 -24.19
CA TYR A 106 -2.05 -17.30 -24.27
C TYR A 106 -3.23 -18.19 -24.62
N ASN A 107 -4.42 -17.80 -24.16
CA ASN A 107 -5.71 -18.35 -24.55
C ASN A 107 -6.75 -17.22 -24.59
N PHE A 108 -7.94 -17.50 -25.13
CA PHE A 108 -9.03 -16.53 -25.21
C PHE A 108 -10.26 -17.02 -24.46
N THR A 109 -10.97 -16.06 -23.90
CA THR A 109 -12.27 -16.26 -23.27
C THR A 109 -13.23 -15.15 -23.70
N ALA A 110 -14.51 -15.46 -23.80
CA ALA A 110 -15.55 -14.51 -24.13
C ALA A 110 -16.87 -14.97 -23.54
N ALA A 111 -17.76 -14.03 -23.29
CA ALA A 111 -19.15 -14.31 -22.96
C ALA A 111 -20.04 -13.27 -23.63
N ASP A 112 -21.27 -13.65 -23.95
CA ASP A 112 -22.35 -12.70 -24.13
C ASP A 112 -23.06 -12.48 -22.79
N ALA A 113 -24.28 -11.97 -22.81
CA ALA A 113 -25.05 -11.68 -21.60
C ALA A 113 -25.59 -12.94 -20.91
N ASN A 114 -25.65 -14.08 -21.60
CA ASN A 114 -26.36 -15.28 -21.18
C ASN A 114 -25.45 -16.51 -21.06
N ASP A 115 -24.44 -16.62 -21.93
CA ASP A 115 -23.60 -17.80 -22.08
C ASP A 115 -22.12 -17.42 -22.20
N THR A 116 -21.25 -18.26 -21.61
CA THR A 116 -19.80 -18.16 -21.77
C THR A 116 -19.34 -19.08 -22.90
N ALA A 117 -18.54 -18.55 -23.81
CA ALA A 117 -17.89 -19.36 -24.84
C ALA A 117 -16.94 -20.37 -24.18
N SER A 118 -16.90 -21.59 -24.71
CA SER A 118 -15.82 -22.52 -24.33
C SER A 118 -14.47 -21.86 -24.61
N PRO A 119 -13.53 -21.81 -23.64
CA PRO A 119 -12.25 -21.13 -23.83
C PRO A 119 -11.52 -21.66 -25.07
N LEU A 120 -11.04 -20.74 -25.90
CA LEU A 120 -10.23 -21.10 -27.06
C LEU A 120 -8.77 -21.14 -26.62
N GLU A 121 -8.24 -22.36 -26.50
CA GLU A 121 -6.80 -22.59 -26.34
C GLU A 121 -6.04 -21.86 -27.45
N GLY A 122 -5.15 -20.96 -27.05
CA GLY A 122 -4.26 -20.26 -27.98
C GLY A 122 -2.98 -21.07 -28.19
N GLY A 123 -1.85 -20.43 -27.94
CA GLY A 123 -0.54 -21.04 -28.12
C GLY A 123 0.51 -20.39 -27.25
N THR A 124 1.76 -20.49 -27.68
CA THR A 124 2.88 -19.77 -27.07
C THR A 124 3.52 -18.85 -28.08
N PHE A 125 3.94 -17.66 -27.67
CA PHE A 125 4.83 -16.81 -28.44
C PHE A 125 6.11 -16.55 -27.65
N THR A 126 7.21 -16.31 -28.36
CA THR A 126 8.51 -16.04 -27.75
C THR A 126 8.97 -14.64 -28.07
N VAL A 127 9.40 -13.92 -27.05
CA VAL A 127 9.97 -12.59 -27.14
C VAL A 127 11.45 -12.73 -26.80
N THR A 128 12.32 -12.44 -27.76
CA THR A 128 13.76 -12.36 -27.52
C THR A 128 14.17 -10.91 -27.30
N GLU A 129 15.37 -10.65 -26.78
CA GLU A 129 15.87 -9.27 -26.81
C GLU A 129 15.97 -8.77 -28.26
N ALA A 130 15.62 -7.50 -28.49
CA ALA A 130 15.82 -6.86 -29.79
C ALA A 130 17.32 -6.79 -30.11
N VAL A 131 17.70 -7.43 -31.22
CA VAL A 131 19.06 -7.35 -31.74
C VAL A 131 19.25 -6.00 -32.41
N VAL A 132 19.79 -5.07 -31.64
CA VAL A 132 20.13 -3.71 -32.10
C VAL A 132 21.43 -3.80 -32.90
N ALA A 133 21.54 -3.10 -34.03
CA ALA A 133 22.83 -2.98 -34.72
C ALA A 133 23.84 -2.26 -33.80
N PRO A 134 25.13 -2.64 -33.85
CA PRO A 134 26.16 -1.95 -33.10
C PRO A 134 26.23 -0.48 -33.53
N SER A 135 26.39 0.44 -32.59
CA SER A 135 26.52 1.88 -32.81
C SER A 135 27.92 2.36 -32.41
N VAL A 136 28.50 3.28 -33.17
CA VAL A 136 29.74 3.96 -32.80
C VAL A 136 29.47 4.89 -31.62
N ILE A 137 29.99 4.56 -30.43
CA ILE A 137 29.86 5.43 -29.25
C ILE A 137 30.95 6.52 -29.25
N GLU A 138 32.17 6.17 -29.67
CA GLU A 138 33.32 7.06 -29.61
C GLU A 138 34.34 6.74 -30.71
N TYR A 139 34.95 7.77 -31.30
CA TYR A 139 36.01 7.59 -32.29
C TYR A 139 37.05 8.71 -32.21
N PHE A 140 38.30 8.41 -32.57
CA PHE A 140 39.35 9.41 -32.65
C PHE A 140 40.24 9.23 -33.90
N PRO A 141 40.79 10.32 -34.44
CA PRO A 141 40.59 11.71 -34.02
C PRO A 141 39.13 12.18 -34.21
N SER A 142 38.63 13.10 -33.40
CA SER A 142 37.24 13.58 -33.53
C SER A 142 37.01 14.41 -34.80
N ASP A 143 38.09 15.00 -35.34
CA ASP A 143 38.13 15.78 -36.58
C ASP A 143 39.05 15.13 -37.62
N ASN A 144 38.92 15.52 -38.89
CA ASN A 144 39.78 15.06 -39.99
C ASN A 144 41.28 15.41 -39.77
N PRO A 145 42.18 14.41 -39.64
CA PRO A 145 43.58 14.66 -39.33
C PRO A 145 44.43 15.07 -40.55
N SER A 146 45.50 15.82 -40.30
CA SER A 146 46.57 16.06 -41.28
C SER A 146 47.94 15.78 -40.67
N THR A 147 48.73 14.90 -41.31
CA THR A 147 50.06 14.50 -40.80
C THR A 147 51.16 14.63 -41.83
N PRO A 148 52.40 14.92 -41.41
CA PRO A 148 53.54 14.88 -42.31
C PRO A 148 53.89 13.47 -42.80
N ASN A 149 54.35 13.38 -44.05
CA ASN A 149 54.79 12.14 -44.69
C ASN A 149 55.87 11.42 -43.85
N GLY A 150 55.64 10.13 -43.57
CA GLY A 150 56.49 9.30 -42.73
C GLY A 150 56.23 9.39 -41.22
N THR A 151 55.28 10.22 -40.78
CA THR A 151 54.81 10.26 -39.38
C THR A 151 53.62 9.31 -39.21
N GLU A 152 53.59 8.56 -38.11
CA GLU A 152 52.49 7.66 -37.78
C GLU A 152 51.21 8.45 -37.46
N GLN A 153 50.10 8.12 -38.13
CA GLN A 153 48.76 8.56 -37.78
C GLN A 153 47.99 7.37 -37.18
N LYS A 154 47.36 7.60 -36.02
CA LYS A 154 46.51 6.61 -35.32
C LYS A 154 45.04 6.98 -35.43
N PHE A 155 44.19 5.99 -35.69
CA PHE A 155 42.74 6.05 -35.66
C PHE A 155 42.22 5.03 -34.66
N GLY A 156 41.09 5.31 -34.02
CA GLY A 156 40.41 4.37 -33.15
C GLY A 156 38.91 4.56 -33.14
N VAL A 157 38.18 3.48 -32.90
CA VAL A 157 36.71 3.45 -32.81
C VAL A 157 36.27 2.52 -31.67
N LYS A 158 35.16 2.85 -31.01
CA LYS A 158 34.44 2.02 -30.03
C LYS A 158 33.01 1.81 -30.47
N PHE A 159 32.53 0.59 -30.25
CA PHE A 159 31.13 0.21 -30.45
C PHE A 159 30.48 -0.13 -29.11
N ASP A 160 29.16 0.02 -29.03
CA ASP A 160 28.31 -0.36 -27.88
C ASP A 160 28.14 -1.87 -27.71
N GLN A 161 28.58 -2.66 -28.69
CA GLN A 161 28.48 -4.10 -28.71
C GLN A 161 29.79 -4.75 -29.16
N GLU A 162 29.90 -6.06 -28.94
CA GLU A 162 31.00 -6.85 -29.51
C GLU A 162 30.87 -6.90 -31.04
N VAL A 163 31.95 -6.56 -31.75
CA VAL A 163 31.98 -6.46 -33.22
C VAL A 163 33.29 -6.95 -33.81
N ASP A 164 33.24 -7.36 -35.07
CA ASP A 164 34.41 -7.45 -35.95
C ASP A 164 34.60 -6.10 -36.64
N VAL A 165 35.77 -5.47 -36.43
CA VAL A 165 36.10 -4.15 -36.99
C VAL A 165 36.99 -4.31 -38.23
N THR A 166 36.52 -3.78 -39.35
CA THR A 166 37.27 -3.73 -40.61
C THR A 166 37.70 -2.29 -40.90
N TRP A 167 38.99 -2.10 -41.15
CA TRP A 167 39.59 -0.82 -41.50
C TRP A 167 39.89 -0.75 -42.99
N GLU A 168 39.42 0.29 -43.65
CA GLU A 168 39.63 0.54 -45.08
C GLU A 168 40.31 1.89 -45.33
N ILE A 169 41.18 1.95 -46.34
CA ILE A 169 41.71 3.20 -46.90
C ILE A 169 41.34 3.28 -48.37
N ASN A 170 40.60 4.32 -48.77
CA ASN A 170 40.06 4.50 -50.12
C ASN A 170 39.31 3.25 -50.61
N ASP A 171 38.43 2.72 -49.77
CA ASP A 171 37.62 1.50 -50.00
C ASP A 171 38.43 0.21 -50.21
N ILE A 172 39.68 0.18 -49.75
CA ILE A 172 40.52 -1.03 -49.74
C ILE A 172 40.76 -1.43 -48.29
N GLU A 173 40.37 -2.65 -47.92
CA GLU A 173 40.65 -3.24 -46.61
C GLU A 173 42.17 -3.28 -46.35
N VAL A 174 42.58 -2.68 -45.23
CA VAL A 174 43.98 -2.59 -44.79
C VAL A 174 44.24 -3.30 -43.46
N HIS A 175 43.21 -3.49 -42.64
CA HIS A 175 43.31 -4.19 -41.36
C HIS A 175 41.94 -4.71 -40.92
N ASN A 176 41.92 -5.78 -40.12
CA ASN A 176 40.72 -6.25 -39.45
C ASN A 176 41.05 -6.74 -38.03
N GLU A 177 40.08 -6.61 -37.14
CA GLU A 177 40.14 -7.04 -35.74
C GLU A 177 38.82 -7.76 -35.44
N THR A 178 38.87 -9.04 -35.05
CA THR A 178 37.66 -9.82 -34.76
C THR A 178 37.36 -9.90 -33.28
N LEU A 179 36.09 -10.03 -32.89
CA LEU A 179 35.62 -10.17 -31.51
C LEU A 179 36.14 -9.04 -30.60
N VAL A 180 36.06 -7.80 -31.07
CA VAL A 180 36.40 -6.62 -30.26
C VAL A 180 35.26 -6.41 -29.26
N PRO A 181 35.48 -6.54 -27.94
CA PRO A 181 34.40 -6.42 -26.95
C PRO A 181 33.78 -5.03 -26.93
N ALA A 182 32.52 -4.95 -26.48
CA ALA A 182 31.82 -3.67 -26.29
C ALA A 182 32.66 -2.65 -25.48
N GLU A 183 32.53 -1.38 -25.83
CA GLU A 183 33.24 -0.22 -25.25
C GLU A 183 34.79 -0.30 -25.27
N THR A 184 35.35 -1.25 -26.03
CA THR A 184 36.80 -1.43 -26.18
C THR A 184 37.30 -0.77 -27.47
N TRP A 185 38.48 -0.15 -27.42
CA TRP A 185 39.08 0.50 -28.58
C TRP A 185 39.63 -0.51 -29.59
N ALA A 186 39.07 -0.55 -30.79
CA ALA A 186 39.77 -1.03 -31.99
C ALA A 186 40.67 0.10 -32.53
N ASN A 187 41.89 -0.22 -32.96
CA ASN A 187 42.87 0.81 -33.32
C ASN A 187 43.64 0.46 -34.60
N TYR A 188 43.76 1.44 -35.48
CA TYR A 188 44.57 1.33 -36.70
C TYR A 188 45.60 2.45 -36.79
N THR A 189 46.85 2.10 -37.11
CA THR A 189 47.95 3.05 -37.31
C THR A 189 48.55 2.92 -38.69
N ASN A 190 48.81 4.04 -39.37
CA ASN A 190 49.50 4.06 -40.66
C ASN A 190 50.54 5.18 -40.72
N SER A 191 51.78 4.83 -41.08
CA SER A 191 52.91 5.74 -41.27
C SER A 191 53.51 5.67 -42.69
N THR A 192 52.88 4.91 -43.59
CA THR A 192 53.43 4.54 -44.91
C THR A 192 52.68 5.18 -46.08
N ALA A 193 51.51 5.77 -45.84
CA ALA A 193 50.76 6.50 -46.85
C ALA A 193 51.59 7.69 -47.39
N GLY A 194 51.66 7.81 -48.71
CA GLY A 194 52.39 8.90 -49.38
C GLY A 194 51.65 10.24 -49.29
N VAL A 195 52.24 11.32 -49.80
CA VAL A 195 51.59 12.65 -49.83
C VAL A 195 50.32 12.58 -50.67
N GLY A 196 49.17 12.94 -50.07
CA GLY A 196 47.85 12.82 -50.69
C GLY A 196 46.71 12.88 -49.68
N GLU A 197 45.48 12.81 -50.17
CA GLU A 197 44.27 12.68 -49.34
C GLU A 197 43.73 11.25 -49.42
N TYR A 198 43.29 10.74 -48.27
CA TYR A 198 42.82 9.38 -48.08
C TYR A 198 41.51 9.38 -47.30
N THR A 199 40.53 8.60 -47.72
CA THR A 199 39.34 8.30 -46.91
C THR A 199 39.65 7.08 -46.06
N VAL A 200 39.57 7.21 -44.74
CA VAL A 200 39.76 6.10 -43.80
C VAL A 200 38.41 5.74 -43.21
N ARG A 201 38.02 4.46 -43.27
CA ARG A 201 36.74 3.96 -42.75
C ARG A 201 36.99 2.82 -41.77
N ALA A 202 36.29 2.85 -40.64
CA ALA A 202 36.24 1.74 -39.69
C ALA A 202 34.79 1.27 -39.60
N SER A 203 34.52 0.05 -40.08
CA SER A 203 33.20 -0.57 -40.00
C SER A 203 33.23 -1.65 -38.93
N GLY A 204 32.44 -1.47 -37.87
CA GLY A 204 32.20 -2.50 -36.87
C GLY A 204 30.94 -3.25 -37.25
N SER A 205 31.03 -4.56 -37.41
CA SER A 205 29.90 -5.41 -37.76
C SER A 205 29.81 -6.63 -36.86
N ASN A 206 28.60 -7.03 -36.52
CA ASN A 206 28.31 -8.32 -35.90
C ASN A 206 27.10 -8.95 -36.58
N GLU A 207 26.56 -10.01 -36.00
CA GLU A 207 25.39 -10.72 -36.53
C GLU A 207 24.13 -9.83 -36.62
N ASN A 208 24.10 -8.69 -35.93
CA ASN A 208 22.95 -7.80 -35.77
C ASN A 208 23.00 -6.55 -36.66
N GLY A 209 24.12 -6.30 -37.35
CA GLY A 209 24.26 -5.16 -38.26
C GLY A 209 25.66 -4.55 -38.25
N SER A 210 25.79 -3.33 -38.76
CA SER A 210 27.06 -2.62 -38.80
C SER A 210 26.87 -1.10 -38.68
N ASP A 211 27.83 -0.44 -38.06
CA ASP A 211 27.96 1.02 -38.09
C ASP A 211 29.39 1.43 -38.43
N ILE A 212 29.60 2.69 -38.84
CA ILE A 212 30.85 3.14 -39.47
C ILE A 212 31.30 4.49 -38.92
N ALA A 213 32.60 4.57 -38.57
CA ALA A 213 33.31 5.84 -38.41
C ALA A 213 34.15 6.14 -39.66
N GLU A 214 34.11 7.37 -40.16
CA GLU A 214 34.81 7.79 -41.38
C GLU A 214 35.59 9.09 -41.17
N TRP A 215 36.79 9.14 -41.74
CA TRP A 215 37.67 10.31 -41.74
C TRP A 215 38.18 10.62 -43.14
N THR A 216 38.42 11.91 -43.40
CA THR A 216 39.32 12.37 -44.47
C THR A 216 40.69 12.67 -43.87
N TRP A 217 41.72 11.95 -44.28
CA TRP A 217 43.11 12.10 -43.81
C TRP A 217 44.01 12.71 -44.88
N THR A 218 44.66 13.84 -44.58
CA THR A 218 45.58 14.54 -45.51
C THR A 218 47.04 14.36 -45.09
N VAL A 219 47.82 13.63 -45.88
CA VAL A 219 49.28 13.49 -45.68
C VAL A 219 50.02 14.60 -46.42
N THR A 220 50.78 15.41 -45.69
CA THR A 220 51.49 16.59 -46.21
C THR A 220 53.00 16.37 -46.31
N ASP A 221 53.66 17.06 -47.22
CA ASP A 221 55.13 17.02 -47.32
C ASP A 221 55.74 17.94 -46.26
N SER A 222 56.48 17.41 -45.28
CA SER A 222 57.22 18.26 -44.32
C SER A 222 58.70 18.29 -44.62
N THR A 223 59.22 19.51 -44.79
CA THR A 223 60.64 19.79 -44.55
C THR A 223 60.82 20.23 -43.08
N PRO A 224 61.88 19.80 -42.37
CA PRO A 224 62.08 20.13 -40.95
C PRO A 224 62.65 21.55 -40.76
N PRO A 225 62.28 22.30 -39.71
CA PRO A 225 63.03 23.48 -39.31
C PRO A 225 64.29 23.09 -38.51
N ALA A 226 65.36 23.84 -38.75
CA ALA A 226 66.69 23.64 -38.22
C ALA A 226 66.81 23.89 -36.70
N SER A 227 67.80 23.22 -36.11
CA SER A 227 68.29 23.35 -34.75
C SER A 227 68.50 24.81 -34.33
N VAL A 228 67.98 25.18 -33.15
CA VAL A 228 68.31 26.44 -32.48
C VAL A 228 68.99 26.14 -31.14
N THR A 229 70.28 26.45 -31.07
CA THR A 229 71.04 26.53 -29.83
C THR A 229 70.81 27.90 -29.17
N ASN A 230 70.50 27.88 -27.86
CA ASN A 230 70.35 29.00 -26.92
C ASN A 230 69.11 29.90 -27.04
N LEU A 231 68.18 29.76 -26.08
CA LEU A 231 67.38 30.87 -25.54
C LEU A 231 67.05 30.62 -24.06
N SER A 232 67.41 31.59 -23.22
CA SER A 232 66.99 31.71 -21.82
C SER A 232 65.52 32.11 -21.72
N VAL A 233 64.75 31.53 -20.80
CA VAL A 233 63.34 31.91 -20.59
C VAL A 233 63.14 32.57 -19.22
N ALA A 234 62.68 33.83 -19.26
CA ALA A 234 61.88 34.44 -18.22
C ALA A 234 60.48 34.68 -18.81
N GLY A 235 59.45 34.02 -18.26
CA GLY A 235 58.05 34.19 -18.67
C GLY A 235 57.18 33.00 -18.26
N ARG A 236 56.10 33.27 -17.53
CA ARG A 236 55.16 32.29 -16.95
C ARG A 236 54.45 31.46 -18.04
N GLY A 237 54.30 30.15 -17.79
CA GLY A 237 53.27 29.32 -18.46
C GLY A 237 53.75 28.17 -19.36
N LYS A 238 54.87 27.51 -19.05
CA LYS A 238 55.21 26.10 -19.41
C LYS A 238 56.64 25.85 -18.90
N ASN A 239 56.79 25.34 -17.68
CA ASN A 239 58.10 25.04 -17.10
C ASN A 239 58.65 23.73 -17.67
N THR A 240 59.03 23.71 -18.95
CA THR A 240 59.88 22.63 -19.47
C THR A 240 61.29 22.88 -18.95
N THR A 241 61.73 22.09 -17.98
CA THR A 241 63.12 22.11 -17.53
C THR A 241 63.74 20.77 -17.92
N LEU A 242 64.91 20.80 -18.54
CA LEU A 242 65.64 19.61 -19.00
C LEU A 242 67.00 19.55 -18.29
N PRO A 243 67.07 19.15 -17.01
CA PRO A 243 68.33 18.71 -16.44
C PRO A 243 68.70 17.34 -17.03
N ASN A 244 69.99 17.16 -17.32
CA ASN A 244 70.55 15.82 -17.48
C ASN A 244 70.44 15.11 -16.12
N THR A 245 69.81 13.94 -16.08
CA THR A 245 69.70 13.03 -14.94
C THR A 245 70.93 12.11 -14.96
N PRO A 246 71.96 12.38 -14.16
CA PRO A 246 73.19 11.59 -14.18
C PRO A 246 72.97 10.19 -13.59
N THR A 247 73.96 9.31 -13.71
CA THR A 247 73.95 7.99 -13.08
C THR A 247 74.09 8.08 -11.55
N GLY A 248 73.46 7.16 -10.81
CA GLY A 248 73.42 7.12 -9.34
C GLY A 248 72.07 7.58 -8.76
N ASP A 249 72.03 7.89 -7.47
CA ASP A 249 70.84 8.48 -6.83
C ASP A 249 70.76 9.97 -7.15
N VAL A 250 69.63 10.41 -7.70
CA VAL A 250 69.48 11.78 -8.24
C VAL A 250 68.19 12.42 -7.75
N ASN A 251 68.31 13.58 -7.09
CA ASN A 251 67.17 14.41 -6.71
C ASN A 251 67.08 15.63 -7.64
N LEU A 252 66.00 15.71 -8.42
CA LEU A 252 65.72 16.83 -9.31
C LEU A 252 64.56 17.65 -8.75
N THR A 253 64.66 18.97 -8.88
CA THR A 253 63.60 19.89 -8.42
C THR A 253 63.21 20.84 -9.54
N PHE A 254 61.91 20.85 -9.85
CA PHE A 254 61.28 21.60 -10.94
C PHE A 254 60.26 22.57 -10.33
N GLY A 255 60.75 23.70 -9.81
CA GLY A 255 59.93 24.60 -9.00
C GLY A 255 59.46 23.92 -7.71
N ASN A 256 58.16 23.67 -7.58
CA ASN A 256 57.58 23.01 -6.40
C ASN A 256 57.46 21.49 -6.53
N VAL A 257 57.73 20.92 -7.71
CA VAL A 257 57.74 19.47 -7.96
C VAL A 257 59.14 18.91 -7.72
N ALA A 258 59.26 17.79 -7.01
CA ALA A 258 60.51 17.04 -6.88
C ALA A 258 60.37 15.64 -7.49
N VAL A 259 61.43 15.20 -8.17
CA VAL A 259 61.55 13.88 -8.81
C VAL A 259 62.85 13.28 -8.31
N ASN A 260 62.75 12.27 -7.45
CA ASN A 260 63.88 11.67 -6.75
C ASN A 260 64.09 10.24 -7.24
N PHE A 261 65.09 10.04 -8.10
CA PHE A 261 65.46 8.75 -8.66
C PHE A 261 66.41 7.99 -7.75
N THR A 262 66.21 6.68 -7.67
CA THR A 262 67.14 5.74 -7.02
C THR A 262 67.77 4.83 -8.08
N ASP A 263 69.08 4.62 -7.99
CA ASP A 263 69.86 3.74 -8.87
C ASP A 263 69.64 4.01 -10.37
N VAL A 264 69.98 5.21 -10.85
CA VAL A 264 69.99 5.52 -12.29
C VAL A 264 71.16 4.82 -12.98
N THR A 265 70.87 3.87 -13.86
CA THR A 265 71.88 3.06 -14.59
C THR A 265 72.28 3.65 -15.93
N VAL A 266 71.38 4.42 -16.57
CA VAL A 266 71.64 5.13 -17.83
C VAL A 266 71.19 6.56 -17.68
N ALA A 267 72.10 7.51 -17.90
CA ALA A 267 71.79 8.93 -17.84
C ALA A 267 70.84 9.34 -18.98
N GLY A 268 69.96 10.31 -18.72
CA GLY A 268 68.98 10.76 -19.69
C GLY A 268 68.40 12.13 -19.32
N ASN A 269 67.47 12.63 -20.12
CA ASN A 269 66.78 13.87 -19.79
C ASN A 269 65.48 13.55 -19.06
N THR A 270 65.12 14.36 -18.06
CA THR A 270 63.81 14.31 -17.40
C THR A 270 63.03 15.57 -17.72
N THR A 271 61.78 15.42 -18.12
CA THR A 271 60.86 16.51 -18.45
C THR A 271 59.69 16.50 -17.47
N VAL A 272 59.30 17.68 -16.98
CA VAL A 272 58.08 17.89 -16.18
C VAL A 272 57.22 18.94 -16.86
N VAL A 273 55.93 18.66 -17.05
CA VAL A 273 54.95 19.56 -17.65
C VAL A 273 53.69 19.59 -16.81
N GLY A 274 53.32 20.75 -16.28
CA GLY A 274 52.01 20.95 -15.63
C GLY A 274 50.94 21.31 -16.66
N SER A 275 49.78 20.66 -16.58
CA SER A 275 48.58 20.97 -17.37
C SER A 275 47.35 21.18 -16.49
N ILE A 276 46.46 22.09 -16.90
CA ILE A 276 45.13 22.24 -16.29
C ILE A 276 44.08 21.33 -16.93
N THR A 277 44.38 20.78 -18.11
CA THR A 277 43.48 19.87 -18.82
C THR A 277 43.59 18.48 -18.20
N ASN A 278 42.45 17.90 -17.83
CA ASN A 278 42.39 16.56 -17.30
C ASN A 278 42.75 15.53 -18.39
N PRO A 279 43.78 14.70 -18.21
CA PRO A 279 44.10 13.65 -19.18
C PRO A 279 43.08 12.49 -19.18
N ALA A 280 42.33 12.26 -18.10
CA ALA A 280 41.32 11.19 -17.97
C ALA A 280 40.44 11.35 -16.73
N ASN A 281 39.19 10.89 -16.76
CA ASN A 281 38.29 10.90 -15.59
C ASN A 281 38.93 10.20 -14.36
N HIS A 282 38.68 10.73 -13.17
CA HIS A 282 39.27 10.25 -11.92
C HIS A 282 38.22 10.14 -10.79
N TYR A 283 38.38 9.16 -9.90
CA TYR A 283 37.48 8.84 -8.77
C TYR A 283 37.85 9.56 -7.46
N PHE A 284 38.71 10.58 -7.54
CA PHE A 284 39.13 11.40 -6.41
C PHE A 284 38.87 12.87 -6.73
N ALA A 285 38.65 13.72 -5.72
CA ALA A 285 38.60 15.16 -5.93
C ALA A 285 40.04 15.70 -6.04
N LYS A 286 40.42 16.25 -7.20
CA LYS A 286 41.76 16.82 -7.43
C LYS A 286 41.98 18.06 -6.55
N VAL A 287 43.08 18.05 -5.80
CA VAL A 287 43.50 19.16 -4.93
C VAL A 287 44.81 19.81 -5.38
N SER A 288 45.54 19.25 -6.35
CA SER A 288 46.65 19.96 -7.00
C SER A 288 46.17 20.99 -8.04
N ASP A 289 46.92 22.08 -8.23
CA ASP A 289 46.62 23.08 -9.29
C ASP A 289 46.66 22.47 -10.70
N TYR A 290 47.64 21.59 -10.94
CA TYR A 290 47.92 20.99 -12.23
C TYR A 290 47.93 19.46 -12.15
N TYR A 291 47.73 18.85 -13.31
CA TYR A 291 48.17 17.50 -13.64
C TYR A 291 49.63 17.59 -14.10
N TYR A 292 50.54 16.87 -13.43
CA TYR A 292 51.96 16.91 -13.70
C TYR A 292 52.36 15.72 -14.57
N TYR A 293 52.54 15.93 -15.87
CA TYR A 293 53.12 14.93 -16.76
C TYR A 293 54.63 14.92 -16.61
N ILE A 294 55.19 13.77 -16.24
CA ILE A 294 56.61 13.57 -16.03
C ILE A 294 57.07 12.42 -16.92
N GLU A 295 58.15 12.62 -17.65
CA GLU A 295 58.77 11.58 -18.48
C GLU A 295 60.29 11.67 -18.38
N THR A 296 60.98 10.56 -18.66
CA THR A 296 62.43 10.56 -18.71
C THR A 296 62.97 9.56 -19.72
N THR A 297 64.14 9.87 -20.27
CA THR A 297 64.93 8.92 -21.08
C THR A 297 66.04 8.23 -20.27
N ALA A 298 66.06 8.41 -18.94
CA ALA A 298 67.01 7.76 -18.04
C ALA A 298 66.47 6.38 -17.60
N ASP A 299 67.36 5.40 -17.42
CA ASP A 299 66.99 4.10 -16.85
C ASP A 299 67.24 4.13 -15.34
N PHE A 300 66.22 3.77 -14.54
CA PHE A 300 66.24 3.85 -13.08
C PHE A 300 65.54 2.65 -12.44
N SER A 301 65.77 2.44 -11.13
CA SER A 301 65.14 1.33 -10.39
C SER A 301 63.82 1.73 -9.72
N SER A 302 63.77 2.90 -9.07
CA SER A 302 62.54 3.47 -8.51
C SER A 302 62.59 4.99 -8.52
N VAL A 303 61.43 5.62 -8.40
CA VAL A 303 61.32 7.08 -8.34
C VAL A 303 60.27 7.49 -7.32
N ASN A 304 60.62 8.48 -6.49
CA ASN A 304 59.69 9.14 -5.59
C ASN A 304 59.31 10.51 -6.16
N ILE A 305 58.02 10.77 -6.24
CA ILE A 305 57.46 12.01 -6.78
C ILE A 305 56.86 12.82 -5.66
N SER A 306 57.15 14.12 -5.62
CA SER A 306 56.57 15.06 -4.67
C SER A 306 55.95 16.24 -5.43
N ILE A 307 54.66 16.49 -5.25
CA ILE A 307 53.92 17.58 -5.91
C ILE A 307 53.16 18.43 -4.88
N PRO A 308 52.88 19.71 -5.18
CA PRO A 308 52.10 20.56 -4.30
C PRO A 308 50.59 20.27 -4.40
N TYR A 309 49.87 20.51 -3.31
CA TYR A 309 48.40 20.51 -3.25
C TYR A 309 47.87 21.80 -2.60
N ASN A 310 46.59 22.10 -2.82
CA ASN A 310 45.87 23.20 -2.21
C ASN A 310 45.08 22.71 -1.01
N ALA A 311 45.32 23.29 0.17
CA ALA A 311 44.65 22.84 1.39
C ALA A 311 43.15 23.19 1.42
N GLY A 312 42.71 24.33 0.86
CA GLY A 312 41.28 24.70 0.83
C GLY A 312 40.55 24.43 2.17
N ASP A 313 39.36 23.81 2.09
CA ASP A 313 38.59 23.27 3.23
C ASP A 313 38.68 21.72 3.32
N ILE A 314 39.75 21.11 2.78
CA ILE A 314 39.89 19.65 2.76
C ILE A 314 40.50 19.13 4.08
N ASP A 315 40.17 17.90 4.46
CA ASP A 315 40.93 17.18 5.49
C ASP A 315 42.28 16.75 4.92
N GLU A 316 43.35 17.46 5.31
CA GLU A 316 44.70 17.22 4.80
C GLU A 316 45.25 15.82 5.13
N SER A 317 44.66 15.10 6.10
CA SER A 317 45.04 13.71 6.39
C SER A 317 44.63 12.71 5.29
N LEU A 318 43.69 13.10 4.43
CA LEU A 318 43.17 12.28 3.32
C LEU A 318 43.87 12.54 1.99
N VAL A 319 44.84 13.47 1.93
CA VAL A 319 45.54 13.81 0.69
C VAL A 319 46.43 12.66 0.24
N LYS A 320 46.22 12.21 -1.00
CA LYS A 320 46.98 11.13 -1.65
C LYS A 320 47.63 11.61 -2.94
N LEU A 321 48.69 10.90 -3.35
CA LEU A 321 49.33 11.07 -4.65
C LEU A 321 48.82 10.00 -5.60
N TYR A 322 48.29 10.43 -6.74
CA TYR A 322 47.80 9.54 -7.79
C TYR A 322 48.65 9.67 -9.06
N HIS A 323 48.80 8.58 -9.80
CA HIS A 323 49.47 8.54 -11.10
C HIS A 323 48.65 7.76 -12.13
N TYR A 324 48.59 8.26 -13.36
CA TYR A 324 47.82 7.65 -14.44
C TYR A 324 48.66 6.59 -15.15
N SER A 325 48.29 5.31 -15.04
CA SER A 325 49.02 4.21 -15.67
C SER A 325 48.06 3.15 -16.18
N ALA A 326 48.37 2.55 -17.34
CA ALA A 326 47.54 1.52 -17.98
C ALA A 326 46.05 1.88 -18.10
N GLY A 327 45.73 3.15 -18.41
CA GLY A 327 44.34 3.59 -18.64
C GLY A 327 43.56 3.97 -17.38
N SER A 328 44.18 3.95 -16.19
CA SER A 328 43.51 4.27 -14.92
C SER A 328 44.38 5.09 -13.97
N TRP A 329 43.76 5.82 -13.06
CA TRP A 329 44.45 6.49 -11.96
C TRP A 329 44.74 5.51 -10.82
N ASN A 330 46.00 5.42 -10.40
CA ASN A 330 46.46 4.53 -9.34
C ASN A 330 47.08 5.34 -8.20
N GLU A 331 46.94 4.88 -6.97
CA GLU A 331 47.58 5.47 -5.79
C GLU A 331 49.08 5.13 -5.77
N ALA A 332 49.93 6.12 -5.46
CA ALA A 332 51.37 5.89 -5.26
C ALA A 332 51.64 5.10 -3.96
N ALA A 333 52.74 4.37 -3.90
CA ALA A 333 53.14 3.66 -2.68
C ALA A 333 53.82 4.62 -1.67
N ASN A 334 53.86 4.24 -0.39
CA ASN A 334 54.58 4.96 0.68
C ASN A 334 54.26 6.48 0.74
N ILE A 335 52.97 6.82 0.66
CA ILE A 335 52.56 8.23 0.62
C ILE A 335 52.90 8.94 1.93
N SER A 336 53.44 10.16 1.79
CA SER A 336 53.67 11.09 2.89
C SER A 336 53.14 12.47 2.55
N VAL A 337 52.44 13.08 3.51
CA VAL A 337 51.87 14.43 3.38
C VAL A 337 52.65 15.39 4.29
N ASP A 338 53.26 16.40 3.69
CA ASP A 338 53.87 17.53 4.38
C ASP A 338 52.87 18.68 4.45
N THR A 339 52.14 18.74 5.56
CA THR A 339 51.12 19.77 5.81
C THR A 339 51.71 21.16 6.08
N THR A 340 53.02 21.27 6.33
CA THR A 340 53.69 22.57 6.51
C THR A 340 53.97 23.20 5.16
N ASN A 341 54.50 22.41 4.21
CA ASN A 341 54.87 22.89 2.87
C ASN A 341 53.80 22.61 1.79
N LYS A 342 52.67 22.00 2.18
CA LYS A 342 51.55 21.62 1.31
C LYS A 342 51.98 20.75 0.13
N LYS A 343 52.70 19.66 0.44
CA LYS A 343 53.17 18.69 -0.55
C LYS A 343 52.74 17.27 -0.20
N VAL A 344 52.45 16.48 -1.22
CA VAL A 344 52.26 15.04 -1.10
C VAL A 344 53.34 14.34 -1.91
N SER A 345 53.93 13.29 -1.32
CA SER A 345 55.00 12.52 -1.95
C SER A 345 54.69 11.03 -1.92
N GLY A 346 55.13 10.28 -2.93
CA GLY A 346 54.94 8.82 -2.99
C GLY A 346 55.86 8.16 -4.01
N ASP A 347 56.10 6.87 -3.82
CA ASP A 347 56.92 6.01 -4.67
C ASP A 347 56.09 5.45 -5.83
N VAL A 348 56.67 5.45 -7.03
CA VAL A 348 56.05 4.87 -8.23
C VAL A 348 57.05 4.07 -9.05
N SER A 349 56.53 3.09 -9.79
CA SER A 349 57.31 2.20 -10.66
C SER A 349 57.45 2.72 -12.09
N SER A 350 56.71 3.77 -12.46
CA SER A 350 56.80 4.41 -13.78
C SER A 350 56.44 5.90 -13.69
N LEU A 351 56.98 6.69 -14.61
CA LEU A 351 56.65 8.10 -14.76
C LEU A 351 55.49 8.25 -15.75
N SER A 352 54.51 9.06 -15.38
CA SER A 352 53.33 9.34 -16.18
C SER A 352 52.72 10.69 -15.79
N THR A 353 51.39 10.80 -15.80
CA THR A 353 50.69 11.98 -15.27
C THR A 353 50.36 11.79 -13.80
N PHE A 354 50.72 12.77 -12.97
CA PHE A 354 50.50 12.76 -11.53
C PHE A 354 49.51 13.85 -11.09
N ALA A 355 48.74 13.58 -10.03
CA ALA A 355 47.86 14.56 -9.40
C ALA A 355 47.76 14.30 -7.90
N ALA A 356 47.55 15.37 -7.12
CA ALA A 356 47.20 15.23 -5.71
C ALA A 356 45.68 15.23 -5.61
N GLY A 357 45.11 14.33 -4.83
CA GLY A 357 43.66 14.15 -4.70
C GLY A 357 43.24 13.76 -3.29
N VAL A 358 41.97 13.98 -2.97
CA VAL A 358 41.31 13.36 -1.81
C VAL A 358 40.25 12.35 -2.30
N PRO A 359 40.14 11.16 -1.70
CA PRO A 359 39.10 10.18 -2.05
C PRO A 359 37.69 10.78 -1.92
N GLN A 360 36.75 10.41 -2.80
CA GLN A 360 35.34 10.84 -2.69
C GLN A 360 34.57 9.95 -1.71
N ARG A 361 33.80 10.57 -0.81
CA ARG A 361 32.86 9.87 0.09
C ARG A 361 31.60 9.49 -0.68
N PRO A 362 30.90 8.41 -0.28
CA PRO A 362 29.59 8.11 -0.82
C PRO A 362 28.57 9.19 -0.49
N ILE A 363 27.59 9.34 -1.39
CA ILE A 363 26.43 10.19 -1.20
C ILE A 363 25.22 9.29 -1.03
N ILE A 364 24.43 9.54 0.02
CA ILE A 364 23.14 8.89 0.23
C ILE A 364 22.05 9.83 -0.29
N THR A 365 21.16 9.31 -1.12
CA THR A 365 19.90 9.94 -1.51
C THR A 365 18.75 9.20 -0.81
N ILE A 366 17.86 9.94 -0.16
CA ILE A 366 16.66 9.35 0.46
C ILE A 366 15.58 9.24 -0.61
N ASN A 367 15.04 8.04 -0.80
CA ASN A 367 13.99 7.79 -1.79
C ASN A 367 12.60 7.79 -1.15
N LYS A 368 12.43 7.12 0.00
CA LYS A 368 11.20 7.15 0.82
C LYS A 368 11.42 6.53 2.22
N PRO A 369 10.60 6.88 3.22
CA PRO A 369 9.70 8.03 3.23
C PRO A 369 10.49 9.35 3.27
N ASP A 370 9.83 10.47 2.98
CA ASP A 370 10.43 11.80 3.16
C ASP A 370 10.63 12.06 4.68
N PRO A 371 11.86 12.35 5.14
CA PRO A 371 12.10 12.66 6.56
C PRO A 371 11.40 13.94 7.02
N ASP A 372 11.17 14.91 6.12
CA ASP A 372 10.58 16.20 6.47
C ASP A 372 9.08 16.08 6.73
N GLU A 373 8.44 15.02 6.23
CA GLU A 373 7.04 14.69 6.50
C GLU A 373 6.82 13.98 7.85
N MET A 374 7.90 13.68 8.60
CA MET A 374 7.86 12.99 9.90
C MET A 374 7.03 11.68 9.82
N PRO A 375 7.57 10.63 9.17
CA PRO A 375 6.80 9.45 8.85
C PRO A 375 6.14 8.83 10.07
N GLU A 376 4.88 8.43 9.90
CA GLU A 376 4.08 7.75 10.90
C GLU A 376 3.48 6.44 10.36
N THR A 377 3.17 5.51 11.27
CA THR A 377 2.55 4.22 10.96
C THR A 377 1.85 3.66 12.22
N SER A 378 1.09 2.58 12.10
CA SER A 378 0.45 1.93 13.25
C SER A 378 1.26 0.72 13.73
N GLU A 379 1.06 0.34 14.99
CA GLU A 379 1.70 -0.83 15.58
C GLU A 379 1.36 -2.10 14.80
N GLY A 380 2.40 -2.85 14.45
CA GLY A 380 2.30 -4.07 13.65
C GLY A 380 2.44 -3.84 12.15
N ASP A 381 2.14 -2.65 11.65
CA ASP A 381 2.27 -2.32 10.23
C ASP A 381 3.74 -2.31 9.78
N GLU A 382 3.94 -2.66 8.51
CA GLU A 382 5.25 -2.66 7.88
C GLU A 382 5.49 -1.36 7.12
N LEU A 383 6.55 -0.62 7.50
CA LEU A 383 6.99 0.58 6.79
C LEU A 383 8.37 0.36 6.14
N GLU A 384 8.46 0.62 4.84
CA GLU A 384 9.71 0.54 4.08
C GLU A 384 10.48 1.86 4.11
N PHE A 385 11.77 1.78 4.44
CA PHE A 385 12.77 2.83 4.30
C PHE A 385 13.71 2.48 3.16
N ASN A 386 13.92 3.40 2.23
CA ASN A 386 14.65 3.18 0.99
C ASN A 386 15.58 4.37 0.71
N ILE A 387 16.84 4.06 0.38
CA ILE A 387 17.87 5.00 -0.03
C ILE A 387 18.51 4.55 -1.34
N SER A 388 19.21 5.45 -2.02
CA SER A 388 20.17 5.11 -3.07
C SER A 388 21.54 5.68 -2.77
N VAL A 389 22.57 5.04 -3.33
CA VAL A 389 23.96 5.45 -3.17
C VAL A 389 24.63 5.64 -4.52
N ASP A 390 25.50 6.65 -4.64
CA ASP A 390 26.13 7.04 -5.90
C ASP A 390 27.29 6.13 -6.36
N GLN A 391 27.64 5.13 -5.55
CA GLN A 391 28.74 4.21 -5.80
C GLN A 391 28.61 2.94 -4.95
N ILE A 392 29.39 1.90 -5.31
CA ILE A 392 29.46 0.64 -4.54
C ILE A 392 30.05 0.91 -3.16
N VAL A 393 29.28 0.58 -2.11
CA VAL A 393 29.57 0.89 -0.70
C VAL A 393 29.17 -0.29 0.17
N THR A 394 29.29 -0.13 1.48
CA THR A 394 28.65 -0.96 2.50
C THR A 394 27.59 -0.12 3.21
N ILE A 395 26.34 -0.58 3.14
CA ILE A 395 25.18 0.06 3.80
C ILE A 395 24.91 -0.62 5.16
N GLN A 396 24.61 0.18 6.18
CA GLN A 396 24.23 -0.28 7.52
C GLN A 396 23.03 0.50 8.02
N TRP A 397 22.08 -0.21 8.64
CA TRP A 397 20.85 0.38 9.18
C TRP A 397 20.80 0.27 10.70
N TYR A 398 20.31 1.32 11.34
CA TYR A 398 20.19 1.42 12.80
C TYR A 398 18.81 1.87 13.20
N VAL A 399 18.29 1.30 14.29
CA VAL A 399 17.06 1.72 14.98
C VAL A 399 17.43 2.06 16.41
N ASN A 400 17.17 3.29 16.84
CA ASN A 400 17.56 3.81 18.16
C ASN A 400 19.06 3.54 18.48
N GLY A 401 19.92 3.69 17.47
CA GLY A 401 21.36 3.44 17.56
C GLY A 401 21.76 1.95 17.56
N THR A 402 20.81 1.01 17.56
CA THR A 402 21.08 -0.42 17.48
C THR A 402 21.08 -0.86 16.02
N LYS A 403 22.15 -1.54 15.58
CA LYS A 403 22.26 -2.05 14.21
C LYS A 403 21.22 -3.16 13.97
N VAL A 404 20.40 -3.00 12.93
CA VAL A 404 19.33 -3.96 12.55
C VAL A 404 19.59 -4.67 11.21
N SER A 405 20.44 -4.12 10.35
CA SER A 405 20.85 -4.75 9.10
C SER A 405 22.28 -4.36 8.72
N GLY A 406 22.95 -5.23 7.97
CA GLY A 406 24.26 -4.96 7.38
C GLY A 406 24.56 -5.91 6.23
N SER A 407 24.53 -5.38 5.01
CA SER A 407 24.96 -6.05 3.77
C SER A 407 25.64 -5.02 2.88
N HIS A 408 26.44 -5.47 1.90
CA HIS A 408 27.12 -4.54 0.98
C HIS A 408 26.10 -3.65 0.24
N ASP A 409 24.93 -4.18 -0.18
CA ASP A 409 24.04 -3.44 -1.10
C ASP A 409 22.54 -3.42 -0.69
N LYS A 410 22.20 -3.49 0.61
CA LYS A 410 20.77 -3.40 1.00
C LYS A 410 20.32 -1.95 1.16
N GLU A 411 19.88 -1.39 0.03
CA GLU A 411 19.30 -0.04 -0.11
C GLU A 411 17.96 0.15 0.60
N ASN A 412 17.29 -0.93 1.00
CA ASN A 412 16.02 -0.88 1.74
C ASN A 412 15.99 -1.72 3.02
N ILE A 413 15.15 -1.28 3.95
CA ILE A 413 14.68 -2.10 5.07
C ILE A 413 13.18 -1.91 5.25
N THR A 414 12.52 -2.94 5.73
CA THR A 414 11.13 -2.87 6.18
C THR A 414 11.12 -3.06 7.69
N LEU A 415 10.38 -2.21 8.39
CA LEU A 415 10.27 -2.24 9.85
C LEU A 415 8.80 -2.39 10.26
N SER A 416 8.56 -3.30 11.19
CA SER A 416 7.35 -3.36 12.01
C SER A 416 7.75 -3.24 13.48
N LYS A 417 7.04 -2.37 14.22
CA LYS A 417 7.40 -1.96 15.58
C LYS A 417 6.15 -1.81 16.45
N SER A 418 6.36 -1.91 17.76
CA SER A 418 5.35 -1.54 18.74
C SER A 418 5.19 -0.02 18.79
N ALA A 419 4.08 0.47 19.35
CA ALA A 419 3.83 1.89 19.50
C ALA A 419 5.00 2.62 20.20
N GLY A 420 5.31 3.83 19.74
CA GLY A 420 6.39 4.69 20.25
C GLY A 420 7.18 5.40 19.15
N THR A 421 8.19 6.16 19.56
CA THR A 421 9.04 6.93 18.64
C THR A 421 10.39 6.26 18.42
N TYR A 422 10.82 6.18 17.16
CA TYR A 422 12.05 5.51 16.76
C TYR A 422 12.92 6.42 15.88
N ILE A 423 14.22 6.45 16.14
CA ILE A 423 15.20 7.11 15.28
C ILE A 423 15.80 6.06 14.35
N ILE A 424 15.55 6.22 13.06
CA ILE A 424 16.06 5.33 12.01
C ILE A 424 17.26 6.02 11.36
N ASN A 425 18.38 5.31 11.21
CA ASN A 425 19.54 5.83 10.49
C ASN A 425 20.03 4.82 9.44
N ALA A 426 20.40 5.32 8.27
CA ALA A 426 21.18 4.60 7.28
C ALA A 426 22.56 5.25 7.11
N THR A 427 23.60 4.42 7.09
CA THR A 427 24.98 4.86 6.86
C THR A 427 25.54 4.11 5.65
N ALA A 428 26.23 4.82 4.77
CA ALA A 428 26.96 4.26 3.64
C ALA A 428 28.45 4.54 3.82
N SER A 429 29.29 3.54 3.59
CA SER A 429 30.74 3.70 3.70
C SER A 429 31.49 2.82 2.71
N ASN A 430 32.62 3.30 2.22
CA ASN A 430 33.56 2.54 1.42
C ASN A 430 34.98 2.73 1.99
N ASP A 431 35.99 2.17 1.33
CA ASP A 431 37.41 2.37 1.70
C ASP A 431 37.84 3.85 1.69
N ASN A 432 37.02 4.73 1.10
CA ASN A 432 37.26 6.15 0.90
C ASN A 432 36.57 7.06 1.95
N GLY A 433 35.76 6.49 2.86
CA GLY A 433 35.10 7.21 3.96
C GLY A 433 33.60 6.88 4.12
N SER A 434 32.95 7.54 5.07
CA SER A 434 31.50 7.41 5.31
C SER A 434 30.75 8.63 4.79
N ALA A 435 29.58 8.40 4.19
CA ALA A 435 28.59 9.43 3.87
C ALA A 435 28.06 10.11 5.14
N ASP A 436 27.37 11.23 4.97
CA ASP A 436 26.45 11.71 5.98
C ASP A 436 25.28 10.72 6.13
N ASN A 437 24.77 10.58 7.35
CA ASN A 437 23.69 9.63 7.63
C ASN A 437 22.37 10.14 7.05
N ALA A 438 21.60 9.24 6.42
CA ALA A 438 20.16 9.46 6.27
C ALA A 438 19.48 9.14 7.60
N SER A 439 18.57 10.01 8.05
CA SER A 439 17.93 9.90 9.36
C SER A 439 16.44 10.21 9.28
N TRP A 440 15.63 9.42 9.98
CA TRP A 440 14.19 9.64 10.14
C TRP A 440 13.83 9.58 11.62
N ILE A 441 12.77 10.32 11.99
CA ILE A 441 12.05 10.12 13.25
C ILE A 441 10.71 9.49 12.88
N LEU A 442 10.56 8.20 13.19
CA LEU A 442 9.35 7.43 12.96
C LEU A 442 8.46 7.48 14.20
N THR A 443 7.21 7.89 14.05
CA THR A 443 6.17 7.72 15.07
C THR A 443 5.36 6.47 14.76
N VAL A 444 5.23 5.57 15.72
CA VAL A 444 4.37 4.39 15.61
C VAL A 444 3.22 4.57 16.58
N HIS A 445 2.01 4.68 16.06
CA HIS A 445 0.79 4.81 16.86
C HIS A 445 0.28 3.44 17.33
N PRO A 446 -0.61 3.39 18.33
CA PRO A 446 -1.30 2.15 18.70
C PRO A 446 -2.04 1.52 17.52
N LYS A 447 -2.22 0.20 17.54
CA LYS A 447 -2.88 -0.56 16.46
C LYS A 447 -4.24 0.01 16.04
N PHE A 448 -4.98 0.59 16.97
CA PHE A 448 -6.32 1.13 16.76
C PHE A 448 -6.36 2.67 16.67
N TYR A 449 -5.27 3.28 16.21
CA TYR A 449 -5.11 4.74 16.09
C TYR A 449 -6.20 5.39 15.22
N SER A 450 -6.48 4.85 14.04
CA SER A 450 -7.44 5.41 13.08
C SER A 450 -8.76 4.63 12.96
N THR A 451 -8.83 3.43 13.55
CA THR A 451 -10.02 2.57 13.54
C THR A 451 -9.92 1.48 14.61
N GLY A 452 -10.99 0.73 14.88
CA GLY A 452 -10.98 -0.46 15.73
C GLY A 452 -11.61 -0.27 17.11
N TYR A 453 -11.59 0.94 17.66
CA TYR A 453 -12.37 1.30 18.85
C TYR A 453 -13.77 1.77 18.46
N ARG A 454 -14.75 1.43 19.30
CA ARG A 454 -16.14 1.86 19.18
C ARG A 454 -16.33 3.29 19.69
N ILE A 455 -15.47 3.74 20.60
CA ILE A 455 -15.50 5.06 21.24
C ILE A 455 -14.28 5.84 20.77
N TRP A 456 -14.49 7.06 20.30
CA TRP A 456 -13.41 8.03 20.11
C TRP A 456 -13.24 8.81 21.41
N ASP A 457 -12.02 8.87 21.94
CA ASP A 457 -11.71 9.52 23.22
C ASP A 457 -10.37 10.25 23.13
N ALA A 458 -10.40 11.57 23.34
CA ALA A 458 -9.24 12.46 23.25
C ALA A 458 -8.10 12.12 24.22
N ASN A 459 -8.36 11.38 25.30
CA ASN A 459 -7.33 10.93 26.24
C ASN A 459 -6.41 9.84 25.66
N TYR A 460 -6.85 9.16 24.60
CA TYR A 460 -6.06 8.14 23.92
C TYR A 460 -5.35 8.72 22.70
N ASP A 461 -4.31 8.02 22.26
CA ASP A 461 -3.66 8.32 20.98
C ASP A 461 -4.53 7.77 19.84
N MET A 462 -5.58 8.53 19.50
CA MET A 462 -6.47 8.31 18.36
C MET A 462 -6.33 9.45 17.36
N SER A 463 -6.45 9.11 16.07
CA SER A 463 -6.43 10.02 14.94
C SER A 463 -7.62 10.97 15.00
N THR A 464 -7.42 12.22 14.56
CA THR A 464 -8.52 13.17 14.34
C THR A 464 -9.29 12.88 13.05
N THR A 465 -8.75 12.06 12.15
CA THR A 465 -9.51 11.39 11.09
C THR A 465 -9.73 9.95 11.49
N TYR A 466 -10.94 9.62 11.93
CA TYR A 466 -11.24 8.33 12.56
C TYR A 466 -12.38 7.60 11.85
N THR A 467 -12.20 6.31 11.58
CA THR A 467 -13.18 5.50 10.86
C THR A 467 -13.75 4.40 11.74
N TRP A 468 -15.08 4.41 11.92
CA TRP A 468 -15.82 3.26 12.38
C TRP A 468 -16.08 2.29 11.23
N THR A 469 -15.76 1.03 11.49
CA THR A 469 -15.97 -0.08 10.56
C THR A 469 -16.89 -1.10 11.24
N PRO A 470 -17.36 -2.14 10.54
CA PRO A 470 -18.21 -3.15 11.16
C PRO A 470 -17.43 -3.98 12.20
N GLN A 471 -16.10 -3.89 12.21
CA GLN A 471 -15.26 -4.43 13.26
C GLN A 471 -15.27 -3.58 14.52
N SER A 472 -15.50 -2.27 14.45
CA SER A 472 -15.50 -1.39 15.64
C SER A 472 -16.89 -0.89 16.05
N PHE A 473 -17.85 -0.86 15.14
CA PHE A 473 -19.23 -0.45 15.41
C PHE A 473 -20.20 -1.63 15.19
N SER A 474 -20.85 -2.04 16.27
CA SER A 474 -21.79 -3.18 16.33
C SER A 474 -23.03 -3.00 15.46
N GLY A 475 -23.45 -1.75 15.25
CA GLY A 475 -24.61 -1.39 14.43
C GLY A 475 -24.44 -1.76 12.96
N PHE A 476 -23.21 -1.72 12.43
CA PHE A 476 -22.98 -2.10 11.05
C PHE A 476 -23.05 -3.61 10.83
N PHE A 477 -23.54 -3.97 9.65
CA PHE A 477 -23.60 -5.35 9.20
C PHE A 477 -22.19 -5.95 9.08
N TYR A 478 -22.04 -7.13 9.67
CA TYR A 478 -20.85 -7.95 9.54
C TYR A 478 -21.22 -9.43 9.54
N ASP A 479 -20.74 -10.16 8.55
CA ASP A 479 -20.79 -11.61 8.49
C ASP A 479 -19.43 -12.18 8.93
N LEU A 480 -19.42 -12.92 10.04
CA LEU A 480 -18.20 -13.51 10.60
C LEU A 480 -17.74 -14.75 9.84
N GLU A 481 -18.65 -15.48 9.18
CA GLU A 481 -18.32 -16.71 8.47
C GLU A 481 -17.61 -16.39 7.15
N GLU A 482 -18.14 -15.41 6.41
CA GLU A 482 -17.59 -14.97 5.13
C GLU A 482 -16.57 -13.83 5.28
N ASP A 483 -16.44 -13.24 6.48
CA ASP A 483 -15.62 -12.05 6.74
C ASP A 483 -16.03 -10.84 5.86
N VAL A 484 -17.34 -10.68 5.67
CA VAL A 484 -17.95 -9.72 4.73
C VAL A 484 -18.64 -8.57 5.47
N SER A 485 -18.49 -7.36 4.94
CA SER A 485 -18.98 -6.12 5.56
C SER A 485 -19.16 -5.03 4.50
N SER A 486 -20.14 -4.15 4.65
CA SER A 486 -20.47 -3.16 3.61
C SER A 486 -20.25 -1.69 4.03
N GLU A 487 -20.33 -1.38 5.32
CA GLU A 487 -20.50 0.00 5.82
C GLU A 487 -19.22 0.54 6.48
N THR A 488 -18.94 1.83 6.30
CA THR A 488 -17.92 2.57 7.04
C THR A 488 -18.41 3.99 7.32
N MET A 489 -18.02 4.56 8.44
CA MET A 489 -18.27 5.97 8.76
C MET A 489 -17.00 6.63 9.25
N THR A 490 -16.59 7.74 8.64
CA THR A 490 -15.36 8.46 8.97
C THR A 490 -15.72 9.86 9.44
N ILE A 491 -15.17 10.26 10.59
CA ILE A 491 -15.25 11.64 11.06
C ILE A 491 -13.89 12.30 10.94
N HIS A 492 -13.91 13.59 10.63
CA HIS A 492 -12.76 14.46 10.53
C HIS A 492 -12.90 15.57 11.58
N LEU A 493 -11.90 15.67 12.47
CA LEU A 493 -11.82 16.66 13.53
C LEU A 493 -10.63 17.59 13.25
N ASP A 494 -10.79 18.89 13.50
CA ASP A 494 -9.69 19.85 13.39
C ASP A 494 -8.63 19.64 14.50
N SER A 495 -9.07 19.12 15.66
CA SER A 495 -8.21 18.87 16.82
C SER A 495 -8.85 17.89 17.80
N LYS A 496 -8.09 17.43 18.80
CA LYS A 496 -8.63 16.55 19.86
C LYS A 496 -9.66 17.20 20.79
N THR A 497 -9.86 18.52 20.68
CA THR A 497 -10.84 19.27 21.49
C THR A 497 -11.98 19.81 20.61
N ASP A 498 -12.04 19.39 19.36
CA ASP A 498 -12.97 19.93 18.38
C ASP A 498 -14.38 19.36 18.58
N ARG A 499 -15.31 20.23 18.97
CA ARG A 499 -16.72 19.88 19.19
C ARG A 499 -17.64 20.37 18.08
N PHE A 500 -17.12 21.04 17.06
CA PHE A 500 -17.93 21.61 15.99
C PHE A 500 -17.52 20.97 14.67
N ILE A 501 -18.40 20.12 14.15
CA ILE A 501 -18.13 19.38 12.92
C ILE A 501 -18.66 20.20 11.74
N ASP A 502 -17.76 20.64 10.88
CA ASP A 502 -18.10 21.40 9.67
C ASP A 502 -18.86 20.53 8.65
N GLU A 503 -19.54 21.17 7.69
CA GLU A 503 -20.17 20.50 6.54
C GLU A 503 -19.12 19.65 5.79
N GLY A 504 -19.46 18.38 5.51
CA GLY A 504 -18.58 17.46 4.79
C GLY A 504 -17.51 16.75 5.63
N GLU A 505 -17.47 16.96 6.94
CA GLU A 505 -16.47 16.35 7.84
C GLU A 505 -16.96 15.05 8.51
N LEU A 506 -18.17 14.58 8.17
CA LEU A 506 -18.67 13.24 8.50
C LEU A 506 -19.07 12.50 7.22
N ASP A 507 -18.29 11.49 6.86
CA ASP A 507 -18.53 10.62 5.70
C ASP A 507 -19.18 9.31 6.12
N TYR A 508 -20.18 8.87 5.38
CA TYR A 508 -20.69 7.51 5.43
C TYR A 508 -20.59 6.86 4.06
N LYS A 509 -20.14 5.61 4.02
CA LYS A 509 -20.04 4.82 2.80
C LYS A 509 -20.61 3.44 3.02
N SER A 510 -21.39 2.97 2.05
CA SER A 510 -21.85 1.59 1.98
C SER A 510 -21.65 1.01 0.59
N VAL A 511 -20.96 -0.12 0.50
CA VAL A 511 -20.69 -0.82 -0.75
C VAL A 511 -21.37 -2.19 -0.71
N PRO A 512 -22.21 -2.54 -1.70
CA PRO A 512 -22.80 -3.88 -1.78
C PRO A 512 -21.74 -4.97 -1.80
N VAL A 513 -22.02 -6.05 -1.10
CA VAL A 513 -21.15 -7.22 -0.96
C VAL A 513 -21.94 -8.49 -1.24
N SER A 514 -21.31 -9.45 -1.90
CA SER A 514 -21.96 -10.71 -2.25
C SER A 514 -21.92 -11.68 -1.08
N VAL A 515 -23.09 -12.18 -0.66
CA VAL A 515 -23.26 -13.15 0.42
C VAL A 515 -24.08 -14.33 -0.08
N TYR A 516 -23.93 -15.50 0.57
CA TYR A 516 -24.75 -16.66 0.26
C TYR A 516 -26.17 -16.47 0.79
N PHE A 517 -27.15 -17.00 0.07
CA PHE A 517 -28.46 -17.28 0.67
C PHE A 517 -28.32 -18.34 1.76
N ASP A 518 -29.14 -18.29 2.81
CA ASP A 518 -29.13 -19.32 3.86
C ASP A 518 -29.49 -20.71 3.28
N TYR A 519 -30.26 -20.77 2.19
CA TYR A 519 -30.37 -21.99 1.38
C TYR A 519 -29.25 -22.04 0.34
N ASP A 520 -28.13 -22.71 0.66
CA ASP A 520 -26.90 -22.76 -0.15
C ASP A 520 -27.09 -23.01 -1.66
N SER A 521 -28.11 -23.79 -2.07
CA SER A 521 -28.37 -24.09 -3.50
C SER A 521 -28.99 -22.93 -4.28
N TRP A 522 -29.26 -21.80 -3.64
CA TRP A 522 -29.65 -20.56 -4.31
C TRP A 522 -28.44 -19.67 -4.66
N GLY A 523 -27.23 -20.09 -4.29
CA GLY A 523 -26.01 -19.36 -4.60
C GLY A 523 -25.90 -18.08 -3.77
N LYS A 524 -25.62 -16.95 -4.43
CA LYS A 524 -25.35 -15.66 -3.78
C LYS A 524 -26.25 -14.54 -4.24
N TYR A 525 -26.35 -13.50 -3.43
CA TYR A 525 -26.95 -12.21 -3.77
C TYR A 525 -26.10 -11.06 -3.22
N ASN A 526 -26.31 -9.84 -3.72
CA ASN A 526 -25.67 -8.66 -3.16
C ASN A 526 -26.51 -8.09 -2.01
N LEU A 527 -25.88 -7.97 -0.85
CA LEU A 527 -26.38 -7.32 0.33
C LEU A 527 -25.65 -5.99 0.52
N THR A 528 -26.37 -4.96 0.95
CA THR A 528 -25.76 -3.72 1.41
C THR A 528 -26.35 -3.34 2.77
N GLY A 529 -25.51 -2.94 3.70
CA GLY A 529 -25.95 -2.29 4.93
C GLY A 529 -26.37 -0.85 4.63
N PHE A 530 -27.49 -0.40 5.17
CA PHE A 530 -27.89 1.00 5.04
C PHE A 530 -28.49 1.46 6.35
N MET A 531 -27.82 2.41 7.01
CA MET A 531 -28.19 2.94 8.33
C MET A 531 -28.37 1.84 9.38
N ALA A 532 -27.40 0.90 9.46
CA ALA A 532 -27.41 -0.22 10.40
C ALA A 532 -28.48 -1.30 10.15
N GLU A 533 -29.16 -1.29 9.01
CA GLU A 533 -30.07 -2.35 8.58
C GLU A 533 -29.59 -3.05 7.30
N LYS A 534 -30.01 -4.31 7.10
CA LYS A 534 -29.63 -5.11 5.92
C LYS A 534 -30.63 -4.93 4.77
N TYR A 535 -30.11 -4.55 3.61
CA TYR A 535 -30.89 -4.41 2.38
C TYR A 535 -30.36 -5.32 1.28
N PHE A 536 -31.29 -5.83 0.49
CA PHE A 536 -31.04 -6.49 -0.77
C PHE A 536 -30.73 -5.45 -1.83
N ALA A 537 -29.58 -5.60 -2.47
CA ALA A 537 -29.09 -4.70 -3.50
C ALA A 537 -29.18 -5.31 -4.91
N ALA A 538 -28.93 -6.61 -5.06
CA ALA A 538 -29.02 -7.26 -6.38
C ALA A 538 -29.17 -8.78 -6.33
N TYR A 539 -29.86 -9.34 -7.33
CA TYR A 539 -29.54 -10.69 -7.82
C TYR A 539 -28.31 -10.57 -8.73
N ILE A 540 -27.41 -11.55 -8.67
CA ILE A 540 -26.13 -11.52 -9.36
C ILE A 540 -25.94 -12.78 -10.19
N ASP A 541 -24.89 -12.84 -11.01
CA ASP A 541 -24.61 -14.02 -11.85
C ASP A 541 -24.45 -15.32 -11.03
N ASP A 542 -23.97 -15.20 -9.80
CA ASP A 542 -23.86 -16.31 -8.84
C ASP A 542 -25.20 -16.67 -8.15
N THR A 543 -26.32 -16.03 -8.50
CA THR A 543 -27.67 -16.42 -8.03
C THR A 543 -28.12 -17.68 -8.79
N GLU A 544 -28.21 -18.82 -8.10
CA GLU A 544 -28.54 -20.13 -8.70
C GLU A 544 -30.04 -20.46 -8.59
N ILE A 545 -30.90 -19.46 -8.80
CA ILE A 545 -32.36 -19.62 -8.70
C ILE A 545 -32.95 -19.68 -10.10
N ASP A 546 -33.62 -20.79 -10.42
CA ASP A 546 -34.30 -20.96 -11.71
C ASP A 546 -35.22 -19.76 -12.02
N ASP A 547 -35.24 -19.29 -13.27
CA ASP A 547 -36.08 -18.16 -13.74
C ASP A 547 -35.85 -16.82 -13.00
N VAL A 548 -34.68 -16.61 -12.38
CA VAL A 548 -34.27 -15.32 -11.79
C VAL A 548 -33.04 -14.80 -12.52
N ASP A 549 -33.20 -13.68 -13.23
CA ASP A 549 -32.09 -13.01 -13.90
C ASP A 549 -31.34 -12.07 -12.93
N PRO A 550 -30.03 -11.88 -13.10
CA PRO A 550 -29.27 -10.86 -12.38
C PRO A 550 -29.89 -9.46 -12.58
N GLU A 551 -30.09 -8.74 -11.49
CA GLU A 551 -30.71 -7.40 -11.51
C GLU A 551 -30.17 -6.57 -10.35
N ASP A 552 -29.52 -5.46 -10.68
CA ASP A 552 -28.98 -4.49 -9.71
C ASP A 552 -30.03 -3.42 -9.38
N LEU A 553 -30.66 -3.54 -8.20
CA LEU A 553 -31.65 -2.57 -7.74
C LEU A 553 -30.99 -1.24 -7.39
N LEU A 554 -29.77 -1.24 -6.84
CA LEU A 554 -29.09 -0.02 -6.43
C LEU A 554 -28.72 0.86 -7.63
N SER A 555 -28.34 0.26 -8.77
CA SER A 555 -28.12 0.99 -10.03
C SER A 555 -29.37 1.78 -10.48
N HIS A 556 -30.54 1.26 -10.13
CA HIS A 556 -31.83 1.90 -10.35
C HIS A 556 -32.25 2.86 -9.23
N GLY A 557 -31.45 3.01 -8.19
CA GLY A 557 -31.76 3.82 -7.01
C GLY A 557 -32.72 3.14 -6.05
N TYR A 558 -32.78 1.82 -5.98
CA TYR A 558 -33.67 1.13 -5.04
C TYR A 558 -32.90 0.20 -4.11
N LEU A 559 -33.37 0.10 -2.87
CA LEU A 559 -32.98 -0.92 -1.91
C LEU A 559 -34.23 -1.55 -1.29
N SER A 560 -34.26 -2.89 -1.19
CA SER A 560 -35.36 -3.60 -0.53
C SER A 560 -34.88 -4.26 0.75
N LYS A 561 -35.55 -4.00 1.88
CA LYS A 561 -35.19 -4.60 3.17
C LYS A 561 -35.32 -6.12 3.10
N ILE A 562 -34.34 -6.84 3.65
CA ILE A 562 -34.41 -8.32 3.75
C ILE A 562 -35.27 -8.66 4.97
N LEU A 563 -36.36 -9.41 4.75
CA LEU A 563 -37.33 -9.77 5.79
C LEU A 563 -37.12 -11.20 6.29
N ILE A 564 -36.86 -12.13 5.37
CA ILE A 564 -36.61 -13.55 5.66
C ILE A 564 -35.48 -14.04 4.76
N ASP A 565 -34.51 -14.74 5.34
CA ASP A 565 -33.53 -15.57 4.62
C ASP A 565 -33.28 -16.82 5.49
N GLU A 566 -33.96 -17.91 5.16
CA GLU A 566 -33.94 -19.16 5.92
C GLU A 566 -33.81 -20.37 4.99
N GLY A 567 -32.98 -21.35 5.33
CA GLY A 567 -32.78 -22.55 4.51
C GLY A 567 -31.60 -23.45 4.89
N GLY A 568 -30.72 -22.98 5.77
CA GLY A 568 -29.47 -23.66 6.13
C GLY A 568 -29.69 -25.03 6.76
N GLU A 569 -28.64 -25.84 6.90
CA GLU A 569 -28.76 -27.18 7.49
C GLU A 569 -29.33 -27.18 8.92
N SER A 570 -29.14 -26.09 9.66
CA SER A 570 -29.69 -25.87 11.01
C SER A 570 -31.07 -25.20 11.04
N SER A 571 -31.61 -24.78 9.89
CA SER A 571 -32.91 -24.08 9.84
C SER A 571 -34.08 -25.00 10.22
N GLU A 572 -35.08 -24.43 10.88
CA GLU A 572 -36.33 -25.15 11.16
C GLU A 572 -37.14 -25.34 9.87
N LYS A 573 -37.62 -26.57 9.63
CA LYS A 573 -38.42 -26.88 8.44
C LYS A 573 -39.87 -26.47 8.64
N HIS A 574 -40.41 -25.70 7.70
CA HIS A 574 -41.81 -25.29 7.73
C HIS A 574 -42.71 -26.42 7.19
N ARG A 575 -43.73 -26.82 7.96
CA ARG A 575 -44.75 -27.79 7.52
C ARG A 575 -46.07 -27.09 7.22
N VAL A 576 -46.50 -27.12 5.96
CA VAL A 576 -47.77 -26.55 5.51
C VAL A 576 -48.73 -27.67 5.13
N THR A 577 -49.96 -27.63 5.64
CA THR A 577 -51.03 -28.59 5.30
C THR A 577 -52.04 -27.94 4.35
N ILE A 578 -52.74 -28.72 3.52
CA ILE A 578 -53.81 -28.17 2.67
C ILE A 578 -54.84 -27.43 3.54
N GLY A 579 -55.03 -26.13 3.26
CA GLY A 579 -55.96 -25.26 3.98
C GLY A 579 -55.36 -24.46 5.14
N THR A 580 -54.08 -24.62 5.46
CA THR A 580 -53.34 -23.75 6.39
C THR A 580 -52.48 -22.75 5.62
N THR A 581 -52.22 -21.58 6.21
CA THR A 581 -51.32 -20.56 5.65
C THR A 581 -49.97 -20.59 6.38
N LEU A 582 -48.88 -20.50 5.63
CA LEU A 582 -47.59 -20.09 6.18
C LEU A 582 -47.63 -18.56 6.30
N PRO A 583 -47.62 -17.97 7.51
CA PRO A 583 -47.52 -16.52 7.64
C PRO A 583 -46.14 -16.10 7.14
N LEU A 584 -46.11 -15.07 6.30
CA LEU A 584 -44.91 -14.35 5.90
C LEU A 584 -45.09 -12.89 6.32
N GLU A 585 -44.01 -12.11 6.31
CA GLU A 585 -44.02 -10.74 6.80
C GLU A 585 -44.79 -9.78 5.87
N GLU A 586 -45.33 -8.70 6.44
CA GLU A 586 -46.02 -7.56 5.78
C GLU A 586 -47.43 -7.78 5.16
N GLY A 587 -48.02 -8.98 5.18
CA GLY A 587 -49.45 -9.14 4.85
C GLY A 587 -49.87 -8.65 3.45
N TYR A 588 -49.39 -9.35 2.42
CA TYR A 588 -49.35 -8.89 1.02
C TYR A 588 -50.64 -8.42 0.32
N ALA A 589 -50.48 -7.35 -0.46
CA ALA A 589 -51.30 -7.02 -1.62
C ALA A 589 -50.48 -6.24 -2.68
N LEU A 590 -50.06 -6.91 -3.76
CA LEU A 590 -49.12 -6.38 -4.75
C LEU A 590 -49.70 -5.35 -5.73
N LYS A 591 -48.90 -4.32 -6.02
CA LYS A 591 -49.01 -3.43 -7.19
C LYS A 591 -47.66 -3.42 -7.92
N ALA A 592 -47.60 -4.02 -9.10
CA ALA A 592 -46.37 -4.28 -9.85
C ALA A 592 -45.85 -3.03 -10.58
N GLU A 593 -44.54 -2.78 -10.47
CA GLU A 593 -43.82 -1.93 -11.43
C GLU A 593 -42.46 -2.48 -11.92
N LYS A 594 -41.90 -3.59 -11.38
CA LYS A 594 -40.69 -4.25 -11.93
C LYS A 594 -40.67 -5.77 -11.73
N ASP A 595 -40.01 -6.50 -12.64
CA ASP A 595 -39.89 -7.97 -12.72
C ASP A 595 -38.86 -8.57 -11.72
N VAL A 596 -38.75 -8.04 -10.51
CA VAL A 596 -37.84 -8.57 -9.46
C VAL A 596 -38.58 -9.57 -8.57
N PRO A 597 -38.12 -10.82 -8.43
CA PRO A 597 -38.68 -11.76 -7.46
C PRO A 597 -38.51 -11.23 -6.03
N ILE A 598 -39.62 -11.04 -5.32
CA ILE A 598 -39.61 -10.56 -3.92
C ILE A 598 -39.77 -11.68 -2.88
N ILE A 599 -40.22 -12.86 -3.31
CA ILE A 599 -40.42 -14.05 -2.46
C ILE A 599 -39.94 -15.28 -3.22
N ILE A 600 -39.13 -16.11 -2.58
CA ILE A 600 -38.62 -17.37 -3.11
C ILE A 600 -38.85 -18.46 -2.06
N VAL A 601 -39.37 -19.63 -2.50
CA VAL A 601 -39.71 -20.73 -1.60
C VAL A 601 -39.26 -22.05 -2.21
N HIS A 602 -38.40 -22.79 -1.50
CA HIS A 602 -38.01 -24.14 -1.88
C HIS A 602 -38.83 -25.20 -1.12
N VAL A 603 -39.54 -26.04 -1.87
CA VAL A 603 -40.31 -27.16 -1.33
C VAL A 603 -39.46 -28.42 -1.36
N GLU A 604 -38.87 -28.77 -0.21
CA GLU A 604 -38.02 -29.95 -0.08
C GLU A 604 -38.77 -31.26 -0.38
N SER A 605 -40.00 -31.39 0.13
CA SER A 605 -40.80 -32.59 -0.14
C SER A 605 -42.31 -32.36 0.01
N VAL A 606 -43.08 -33.21 -0.68
CA VAL A 606 -44.54 -33.23 -0.58
C VAL A 606 -44.99 -34.61 -0.15
N PHE A 607 -45.85 -34.66 0.86
CA PHE A 607 -46.44 -35.86 1.41
C PHE A 607 -47.93 -35.92 1.08
N HIS A 608 -48.36 -37.00 0.45
CA HIS A 608 -49.77 -37.31 0.20
C HIS A 608 -50.21 -38.48 1.09
N GLY A 609 -51.16 -38.22 1.99
CA GLY A 609 -51.60 -39.17 3.01
C GLY A 609 -53.08 -39.50 2.92
N ARG A 610 -53.52 -40.53 3.65
CA ARG A 610 -54.96 -40.89 3.71
C ARG A 610 -55.81 -39.89 4.50
N GLU A 611 -55.18 -39.11 5.38
CA GLU A 611 -55.85 -38.17 6.30
C GLU A 611 -55.40 -36.72 6.09
N THR A 612 -54.19 -36.49 5.60
CA THR A 612 -53.62 -35.15 5.41
C THR A 612 -52.58 -35.17 4.30
N ASP A 613 -52.60 -34.12 3.50
CA ASP A 613 -51.58 -33.78 2.52
C ASP A 613 -50.79 -32.60 3.06
N ALA A 614 -49.46 -32.69 3.01
CA ALA A 614 -48.57 -31.68 3.54
C ALA A 614 -47.38 -31.43 2.60
N ALA A 615 -46.89 -30.19 2.59
CA ALA A 615 -45.62 -29.82 2.00
C ALA A 615 -44.63 -29.48 3.13
N PHE A 616 -43.37 -29.87 2.94
CA PHE A 616 -42.25 -29.50 3.79
C PHE A 616 -41.39 -28.52 3.00
N ILE A 617 -41.23 -27.33 3.55
CA ILE A 617 -40.49 -26.22 2.98
C ILE A 617 -39.16 -26.09 3.73
N ARG A 618 -38.08 -25.91 2.99
CA ARG A 618 -36.73 -25.66 3.48
C ARG A 618 -36.10 -24.69 2.49
N GLY A 619 -35.99 -23.42 2.86
CA GLY A 619 -35.72 -22.34 1.91
C GLY A 619 -36.92 -21.40 1.82
N VAL A 620 -36.83 -20.25 2.47
CA VAL A 620 -37.72 -19.09 2.30
C VAL A 620 -36.85 -17.85 2.25
N PHE A 621 -36.89 -17.13 1.14
CA PHE A 621 -36.29 -15.81 1.00
C PHE A 621 -37.40 -14.79 0.73
N GLN A 622 -37.37 -13.66 1.42
CA GLN A 622 -38.32 -12.57 1.26
C GLN A 622 -37.63 -11.22 1.43
N ILE A 623 -37.88 -10.33 0.47
CA ILE A 623 -37.57 -8.91 0.57
C ILE A 623 -38.86 -8.08 0.66
N SER A 624 -38.78 -6.87 1.22
CA SER A 624 -39.93 -5.98 1.35
C SER A 624 -40.43 -5.55 -0.04
N GLU A 625 -41.76 -5.49 -0.18
CA GLU A 625 -42.43 -4.96 -1.37
C GLU A 625 -42.40 -3.43 -1.44
N ASN A 626 -41.91 -2.77 -0.39
CA ASN A 626 -41.78 -1.32 -0.27
C ASN A 626 -40.29 -0.94 -0.31
N PRO A 627 -39.66 -0.86 -1.50
CA PRO A 627 -38.27 -0.45 -1.60
C PRO A 627 -38.10 1.02 -1.17
N ILE A 628 -36.92 1.32 -0.62
CA ILE A 628 -36.46 2.69 -0.42
C ILE A 628 -35.88 3.17 -1.74
N GLU A 629 -36.28 4.36 -2.17
CA GLU A 629 -35.70 5.07 -3.31
C GLU A 629 -34.52 5.92 -2.84
N ILE A 630 -33.43 5.90 -3.59
CA ILE A 630 -32.15 6.54 -3.29
C ILE A 630 -31.67 7.27 -4.53
N ASP A 631 -31.64 8.59 -4.43
CA ASP A 631 -31.11 9.51 -5.41
C ASP A 631 -30.07 10.44 -4.79
N SER A 632 -29.19 10.98 -5.64
CA SER A 632 -28.25 12.01 -5.20
C SER A 632 -29.02 13.26 -4.79
N GLY A 633 -28.68 13.79 -3.61
CA GLY A 633 -29.39 14.88 -2.96
C GLY A 633 -30.47 14.44 -1.97
N ASP A 634 -30.73 13.13 -1.83
CA ASP A 634 -31.62 12.64 -0.77
C ASP A 634 -30.97 12.84 0.60
N GLN A 635 -31.77 13.34 1.55
CA GLN A 635 -31.34 13.58 2.93
C GLN A 635 -31.89 12.50 3.87
N TYR A 636 -31.02 11.98 4.73
CA TYR A 636 -31.37 11.08 5.83
C TYR A 636 -30.74 11.60 7.12
N GLY A 637 -31.56 12.24 7.96
CA GLY A 637 -31.05 12.98 9.12
C GLY A 637 -30.24 14.20 8.66
N ILE A 638 -29.00 14.31 9.12
CA ILE A 638 -28.07 15.38 8.69
C ILE A 638 -27.25 15.00 7.45
N MET A 639 -27.34 13.74 7.00
CA MET A 639 -26.52 13.17 5.94
C MET A 639 -27.21 13.30 4.58
N GLU A 640 -26.49 13.72 3.54
CA GLU A 640 -26.97 13.84 2.15
C GLU A 640 -26.26 12.82 1.25
N VAL A 641 -27.01 12.14 0.39
CA VAL A 641 -26.48 11.21 -0.61
C VAL A 641 -25.71 11.94 -1.70
N LYS A 642 -24.40 11.74 -1.75
CA LYS A 642 -23.50 12.31 -2.78
C LYS A 642 -23.38 11.42 -4.01
N SER A 643 -23.36 10.10 -3.84
CA SER A 643 -23.27 9.13 -4.94
C SER A 643 -24.00 7.84 -4.61
N LYS A 644 -24.51 7.18 -5.66
CA LYS A 644 -25.00 5.79 -5.65
C LYS A 644 -24.24 4.87 -6.61
N SER A 645 -23.18 5.38 -7.25
CA SER A 645 -22.40 4.63 -8.24
C SER A 645 -21.37 3.74 -7.52
N GLY A 646 -21.52 2.42 -7.66
CA GLY A 646 -20.64 1.44 -7.01
C GLY A 646 -20.81 1.33 -5.49
N GLY A 647 -21.89 1.92 -4.95
CA GLY A 647 -22.17 2.05 -3.52
C GLY A 647 -22.80 3.40 -3.19
N ILE A 648 -23.30 3.53 -1.97
CA ILE A 648 -23.88 4.76 -1.44
C ILE A 648 -22.79 5.53 -0.69
N THR A 649 -22.56 6.78 -1.04
CA THR A 649 -21.74 7.70 -0.25
C THR A 649 -22.59 8.87 0.22
N MET A 650 -22.41 9.24 1.48
CA MET A 650 -23.12 10.33 2.11
C MET A 650 -22.15 11.19 2.92
N GLU A 651 -22.44 12.48 2.99
CA GLU A 651 -21.71 13.43 3.82
C GLU A 651 -22.71 14.28 4.60
N ASN A 652 -22.35 14.81 5.77
CA ASN A 652 -23.23 15.76 6.46
C ASN A 652 -23.37 17.05 5.65
N GLU A 653 -24.61 17.47 5.38
CA GLU A 653 -24.92 18.69 4.61
C GLU A 653 -24.84 19.96 5.48
N ASP A 654 -25.14 19.82 6.76
CA ASP A 654 -25.05 20.89 7.74
C ASP A 654 -23.97 20.57 8.79
N SER A 655 -23.41 21.62 9.39
CA SER A 655 -22.54 21.51 10.56
C SER A 655 -23.35 21.11 11.81
N PHE A 656 -22.70 20.46 12.77
CA PHE A 656 -23.32 20.06 14.03
C PHE A 656 -22.34 20.09 15.21
N ASP A 657 -22.89 20.23 16.42
CA ASP A 657 -22.13 20.29 17.67
C ASP A 657 -22.12 18.93 18.39
N LEU A 658 -20.97 18.60 18.99
CA LEU A 658 -20.78 17.51 19.94
C LEU A 658 -20.82 18.08 21.37
N ASP A 659 -21.99 18.60 21.74
CA ASP A 659 -22.26 19.19 23.05
C ASP A 659 -22.16 18.14 24.17
N GLU A 660 -21.77 18.57 25.37
CA GLU A 660 -21.75 17.75 26.58
C GLU A 660 -23.16 17.17 26.90
N ASP A 661 -23.21 15.93 27.39
CA ASP A 661 -24.46 15.21 27.72
C ASP A 661 -25.50 15.22 26.57
N SER A 662 -25.04 15.06 25.32
CA SER A 662 -25.90 15.14 24.15
C SER A 662 -26.03 13.82 23.38
N ILE A 663 -27.18 13.68 22.74
CA ILE A 663 -27.43 12.68 21.70
C ILE A 663 -27.63 13.45 20.40
N VAL A 664 -26.80 13.16 19.40
CA VAL A 664 -26.88 13.77 18.07
C VAL A 664 -27.47 12.75 17.10
N ASP A 665 -28.62 13.08 16.52
CA ASP A 665 -29.25 12.24 15.48
C ASP A 665 -28.48 12.40 14.16
N ILE A 666 -27.88 11.30 13.66
CA ILE A 666 -27.04 11.33 12.44
C ILE A 666 -27.85 10.92 11.21
N MET A 667 -28.28 9.65 11.15
CA MET A 667 -29.06 9.09 10.05
C MET A 667 -29.80 7.82 10.48
N GLY A 668 -31.07 7.68 10.07
CA GLY A 668 -31.88 6.52 10.45
C GLY A 668 -31.89 6.30 11.97
N ASP A 669 -31.47 5.10 12.39
CA ASP A 669 -31.33 4.75 13.82
C ASP A 669 -29.91 4.98 14.38
N ILE A 670 -28.97 5.44 13.55
CA ILE A 670 -27.59 5.74 13.97
C ILE A 670 -27.54 7.15 14.56
N LYS A 671 -27.02 7.21 15.79
CA LYS A 671 -26.84 8.45 16.55
C LYS A 671 -25.44 8.51 17.15
N PHE A 672 -24.95 9.70 17.49
CA PHE A 672 -23.82 9.85 18.39
C PHE A 672 -24.29 10.09 19.82
N LYS A 673 -23.64 9.41 20.78
CA LYS A 673 -23.67 9.79 22.20
C LYS A 673 -22.41 10.56 22.52
N VAL A 674 -22.53 11.68 23.22
CA VAL A 674 -21.42 12.53 23.67
C VAL A 674 -21.37 12.53 25.20
N ALA A 675 -20.16 12.45 25.76
CA ALA A 675 -19.95 12.38 27.21
C ALA A 675 -20.25 13.72 27.90
N ASP A 676 -20.74 13.67 29.13
CA ASP A 676 -20.79 14.81 30.05
C ASP A 676 -19.41 15.09 30.66
N ASP A 677 -18.45 15.46 29.81
CA ASP A 677 -17.09 15.86 30.21
C ASP A 677 -16.68 17.11 29.42
N SER A 678 -16.55 18.24 30.13
CA SER A 678 -16.16 19.51 29.51
C SER A 678 -14.67 19.63 29.17
N ASP A 679 -13.81 18.86 29.84
CA ASP A 679 -12.35 18.91 29.66
C ASP A 679 -11.89 17.96 28.55
N THR A 680 -12.60 16.85 28.35
CA THR A 680 -12.29 15.81 27.35
C THR A 680 -13.44 15.60 26.39
N LEU A 681 -13.17 15.66 25.08
CA LEU A 681 -14.13 15.17 24.09
C LEU A 681 -14.10 13.64 24.03
N ARG A 682 -15.29 13.04 24.21
CA ARG A 682 -15.55 11.62 23.97
C ARG A 682 -16.92 11.43 23.35
N PHE A 683 -16.97 10.63 22.31
CA PHE A 683 -18.22 10.33 21.62
C PHE A 683 -18.15 8.98 20.90
N ALA A 684 -19.32 8.40 20.59
CA ALA A 684 -19.42 7.11 19.94
C ALA A 684 -20.73 6.99 19.15
N PRO A 685 -20.72 6.33 17.98
CA PRO A 685 -21.95 5.90 17.33
C PRO A 685 -22.63 4.78 18.10
N PHE A 686 -23.95 4.83 18.15
CA PHE A 686 -24.78 3.77 18.71
C PHE A 686 -26.10 3.65 17.94
N VAL A 687 -26.75 2.49 18.09
CA VAL A 687 -28.09 2.21 17.60
C VAL A 687 -28.92 1.74 18.79
N GLU A 688 -30.09 2.32 18.99
CA GLU A 688 -30.99 1.91 20.08
C GLU A 688 -31.59 0.52 19.80
N GLY A 689 -31.62 -0.34 20.83
CA GLY A 689 -32.33 -1.62 20.75
C GLY A 689 -31.62 -2.74 19.97
N LEU A 690 -30.31 -2.63 19.73
CA LEU A 690 -29.53 -3.72 19.14
C LEU A 690 -29.68 -5.01 19.96
N SER A 691 -30.05 -6.10 19.27
CA SER A 691 -30.23 -7.42 19.90
C SER A 691 -28.92 -8.14 20.22
N LYS A 692 -27.82 -7.73 19.58
CA LYS A 692 -26.50 -8.35 19.72
C LYS A 692 -25.43 -7.26 19.77
N LEU A 693 -24.64 -7.27 20.84
CA LEU A 693 -23.49 -6.40 21.02
C LEU A 693 -22.23 -7.18 20.67
N ARG A 694 -21.36 -6.60 19.84
CA ARG A 694 -20.15 -7.24 19.31
C ARG A 694 -18.91 -6.50 19.82
N GLY A 695 -17.83 -7.24 20.02
CA GLY A 695 -16.49 -6.67 20.20
C GLY A 695 -15.65 -6.82 18.94
N THR A 696 -14.52 -6.11 18.90
CA THR A 696 -13.64 -6.08 17.75
C THR A 696 -13.18 -7.48 17.35
N VAL A 697 -13.19 -7.73 16.05
CA VAL A 697 -12.85 -9.02 15.46
C VAL A 697 -11.34 -9.20 15.49
N SER A 698 -10.87 -10.28 16.13
CA SER A 698 -9.47 -10.71 16.09
C SER A 698 -9.18 -11.51 14.82
N ARG A 699 -8.12 -11.15 14.08
CA ARG A 699 -7.76 -11.74 12.78
C ARG A 699 -6.45 -12.51 12.86
N GLY A 700 -6.50 -13.70 13.47
CA GLY A 700 -5.34 -14.60 13.54
C GLY A 700 -4.20 -14.07 14.41
N GLU A 701 -4.49 -13.16 15.35
CA GLU A 701 -3.50 -12.76 16.33
C GLU A 701 -3.35 -13.86 17.40
N PRO A 702 -2.12 -14.15 17.86
CA PRO A 702 -1.88 -15.08 18.96
C PRO A 702 -2.33 -14.52 20.31
N SER A 703 -2.58 -13.21 20.40
CA SER A 703 -3.09 -12.55 21.59
C SER A 703 -4.01 -11.39 21.20
N PHE A 704 -5.12 -11.26 21.92
CA PHE A 704 -6.10 -10.18 21.69
C PHE A 704 -6.79 -9.81 23.00
N GLU A 705 -6.93 -8.51 23.25
CA GLU A 705 -7.59 -7.97 24.43
C GLU A 705 -8.86 -7.21 24.02
N TRP A 706 -9.98 -7.62 24.62
CA TRP A 706 -11.22 -6.87 24.59
C TRP A 706 -11.33 -6.00 25.84
N THR A 707 -11.55 -4.71 25.61
CA THR A 707 -11.82 -3.68 26.63
C THR A 707 -13.12 -2.98 26.27
N PRO A 708 -13.70 -2.15 27.15
CA PRO A 708 -14.97 -1.49 26.83
C PRO A 708 -14.87 -0.50 25.66
N LEU A 709 -13.64 -0.06 25.30
CA LEU A 709 -13.39 0.75 24.11
C LEU A 709 -13.59 -0.03 22.80
N ASN A 710 -13.51 -1.36 22.82
CA ASN A 710 -13.58 -2.20 21.63
C ASN A 710 -14.59 -3.34 21.75
N PHE A 711 -15.26 -3.49 22.90
CA PHE A 711 -16.34 -4.44 23.11
C PHE A 711 -17.49 -3.82 23.89
N GLU A 712 -18.59 -3.56 23.18
CA GLU A 712 -19.80 -2.95 23.72
C GLU A 712 -20.48 -3.74 24.83
N GLY A 713 -20.26 -5.06 24.90
CA GLY A 713 -20.83 -5.90 25.95
C GLY A 713 -20.16 -5.72 27.32
N LEU A 714 -19.07 -4.97 27.41
CA LEU A 714 -18.39 -4.65 28.66
C LEU A 714 -18.80 -3.27 29.18
N TYR A 715 -18.91 -3.14 30.49
CA TYR A 715 -19.30 -1.91 31.15
C TYR A 715 -18.29 -0.79 30.89
N TYR A 716 -18.84 0.37 30.56
CA TYR A 716 -18.12 1.61 30.40
C TYR A 716 -18.97 2.77 30.93
N ASP A 717 -18.42 3.51 31.87
CA ASP A 717 -18.96 4.81 32.24
C ASP A 717 -18.56 5.81 31.14
N PHE A 718 -19.56 6.28 30.40
CA PHE A 718 -19.34 7.12 29.24
C PHE A 718 -18.85 8.52 29.61
N ASP A 719 -19.22 9.03 30.78
CA ASP A 719 -18.92 10.39 31.20
C ASP A 719 -17.53 10.44 31.82
N THR A 720 -17.24 9.52 32.73
CA THR A 720 -15.91 9.48 33.37
C THR A 720 -14.83 8.80 32.52
N GLY A 721 -15.23 7.96 31.57
CA GLY A 721 -14.33 7.24 30.68
C GLY A 721 -13.71 5.99 31.29
N PHE A 722 -14.24 5.54 32.43
CA PHE A 722 -13.72 4.38 33.14
C PHE A 722 -14.42 3.10 32.70
N GLY A 723 -13.59 2.14 32.29
CA GLY A 723 -13.99 0.75 32.12
C GLY A 723 -13.63 -0.08 33.34
N SER A 724 -14.48 -1.03 33.70
CA SER A 724 -14.23 -1.95 34.83
C SER A 724 -13.79 -3.35 34.37
N GLU A 725 -14.04 -3.72 33.11
CA GLU A 725 -13.91 -5.10 32.63
C GLU A 725 -12.88 -5.25 31.50
N THR A 726 -12.18 -6.39 31.46
CA THR A 726 -11.39 -6.84 30.31
C THR A 726 -11.58 -8.33 30.04
N LEU A 727 -11.48 -8.74 28.78
CA LEU A 727 -11.39 -10.14 28.37
C LEU A 727 -10.14 -10.30 27.52
N ASN A 728 -9.20 -11.14 27.95
CA ASN A 728 -7.92 -11.31 27.29
C ASN A 728 -7.73 -12.76 26.84
N ALA A 729 -7.47 -12.96 25.55
CA ALA A 729 -7.02 -14.22 24.98
C ALA A 729 -5.52 -14.13 24.69
N THR A 730 -4.75 -15.08 25.22
CA THR A 730 -3.30 -15.18 25.03
C THR A 730 -2.93 -16.53 24.45
N ASP A 731 -1.74 -16.64 23.84
CA ASP A 731 -1.19 -17.88 23.27
C ASP A 731 -2.20 -18.71 22.43
N VAL A 732 -3.05 -18.03 21.65
CA VAL A 732 -4.06 -18.66 20.79
C VAL A 732 -3.35 -19.46 19.68
N ASP A 733 -3.60 -20.76 19.63
CA ASP A 733 -3.17 -21.58 18.50
C ASP A 733 -4.15 -21.42 17.35
N VAL A 734 -3.86 -20.43 16.50
CA VAL A 734 -4.66 -20.07 15.32
C VAL A 734 -4.82 -21.23 14.33
N GLY A 735 -3.85 -22.15 14.28
CA GLY A 735 -3.90 -23.30 13.37
C GLY A 735 -4.88 -24.37 13.84
N SER A 736 -4.99 -24.58 15.15
CA SER A 736 -5.93 -25.55 15.74
C SER A 736 -7.24 -24.94 16.24
N ARG A 737 -7.37 -23.60 16.20
CA ARG A 737 -8.51 -22.84 16.73
C ARG A 737 -8.77 -23.18 18.20
N SER A 738 -7.70 -23.23 19.01
CA SER A 738 -7.78 -23.58 20.42
C SER A 738 -7.05 -22.57 21.32
N ILE A 739 -7.59 -22.40 22.53
CA ILE A 739 -7.00 -21.61 23.61
C ILE A 739 -6.75 -22.58 24.77
N GLN A 740 -5.55 -22.55 25.36
CA GLN A 740 -5.22 -23.48 26.44
C GLN A 740 -5.88 -23.05 27.77
N GLU A 741 -5.91 -24.00 28.72
CA GLU A 741 -6.42 -23.73 30.06
C GLU A 741 -5.61 -22.62 30.74
N GLY A 742 -6.28 -21.53 31.11
CA GLY A 742 -5.67 -20.38 31.77
C GLY A 742 -5.40 -19.19 30.85
N ASP A 743 -5.45 -19.37 29.53
CA ASP A 743 -5.06 -18.34 28.56
C ASP A 743 -6.23 -17.51 28.03
N LEU A 744 -7.46 -17.78 28.50
CA LEU A 744 -8.63 -16.90 28.35
C LEU A 744 -9.03 -16.36 29.73
N VAL A 745 -8.78 -15.07 29.95
CA VAL A 745 -8.92 -14.43 31.26
C VAL A 745 -9.89 -13.26 31.18
N TYR A 746 -10.99 -13.36 31.92
CA TYR A 746 -11.89 -12.22 32.18
C TYR A 746 -11.52 -11.59 33.53
N THR A 747 -11.33 -10.28 33.54
CA THR A 747 -10.97 -9.49 34.73
C THR A 747 -11.99 -8.38 34.93
N THR A 748 -12.38 -8.14 36.18
CA THR A 748 -13.15 -6.95 36.55
C THR A 748 -12.51 -6.26 37.76
N VAL A 749 -12.54 -4.93 37.79
CA VAL A 749 -12.02 -4.09 38.86
C VAL A 749 -13.05 -3.02 39.25
N PRO A 750 -13.23 -2.72 40.55
CA PRO A 750 -14.08 -1.60 40.96
C PRO A 750 -13.58 -0.27 40.41
N VAL A 751 -14.51 0.54 39.94
CA VAL A 751 -14.30 1.91 39.47
C VAL A 751 -15.09 2.86 40.37
N ASN A 752 -14.44 3.94 40.82
CA ASN A 752 -15.08 4.92 41.69
C ASN A 752 -15.78 5.97 40.84
N ILE A 753 -17.11 5.88 40.73
CA ILE A 753 -17.95 6.75 39.88
C ILE A 753 -18.78 7.72 40.73
N GLU A 754 -19.29 8.77 40.11
CA GLU A 754 -20.14 9.77 40.79
C GLU A 754 -21.59 9.31 40.85
N PHE A 755 -22.30 9.64 41.93
CA PHE A 755 -23.75 9.49 41.96
C PHE A 755 -24.40 10.52 41.04
N ASP A 756 -25.50 10.16 40.38
CA ASP A 756 -26.31 11.10 39.59
C ASP A 756 -26.66 12.35 40.41
N TYR A 757 -27.02 12.16 41.69
CA TYR A 757 -27.11 13.28 42.62
C TYR A 757 -25.73 13.64 43.17
N ALA A 758 -25.02 14.52 42.47
CA ALA A 758 -23.63 14.92 42.77
C ALA A 758 -23.32 15.24 44.25
N ASN A 759 -24.29 15.75 45.05
CA ASN A 759 -24.09 16.01 46.48
C ASN A 759 -23.93 14.73 47.34
N TRP A 760 -24.11 13.54 46.78
CA TRP A 760 -23.82 12.25 47.43
C TRP A 760 -22.37 11.81 47.25
N GLY A 761 -21.57 12.53 46.46
CA GLY A 761 -20.18 12.17 46.18
C GLY A 761 -20.09 10.96 45.27
N ARG A 762 -19.27 9.97 45.64
CA ARG A 762 -18.95 8.82 44.77
C ARG A 762 -19.24 7.47 45.44
N TYR A 763 -19.28 6.42 44.62
CA TYR A 763 -19.29 5.02 45.06
C TYR A 763 -18.46 4.15 44.13
N ASP A 764 -18.05 2.98 44.63
CA ASP A 764 -17.37 1.98 43.82
C ASP A 764 -18.41 1.11 43.10
N LEU A 765 -18.40 1.16 41.77
CA LEU A 765 -19.16 0.29 40.88
C LEU A 765 -18.24 -0.79 40.29
N VAL A 766 -18.77 -1.98 40.09
CA VAL A 766 -18.09 -3.10 39.42
C VAL A 766 -18.98 -3.55 38.27
N GLY A 767 -18.43 -3.52 37.05
CA GLY A 767 -19.04 -4.19 35.92
C GLY A 767 -18.84 -5.69 36.04
N PHE A 768 -19.89 -6.47 35.90
CA PHE A 768 -19.78 -7.93 35.93
C PHE A 768 -20.67 -8.56 34.88
N MET A 769 -20.04 -9.17 33.88
CA MET A 769 -20.71 -9.75 32.71
C MET A 769 -21.60 -8.72 31.99
N GLY A 770 -21.13 -7.47 31.90
CA GLY A 770 -21.86 -6.34 31.32
C GLY A 770 -22.98 -5.76 32.18
N GLY A 771 -23.22 -6.28 33.39
CA GLY A 771 -24.16 -5.70 34.36
C GLY A 771 -23.47 -4.78 35.38
N GLU A 772 -24.23 -3.87 35.96
CA GLU A 772 -23.74 -2.85 36.91
C GLU A 772 -24.02 -3.26 38.36
N TYR A 773 -22.96 -3.34 39.16
CA TYR A 773 -23.07 -3.78 40.55
C TYR A 773 -22.39 -2.80 41.51
N PHE A 774 -23.02 -2.56 42.64
CA PHE A 774 -22.46 -1.75 43.71
C PHE A 774 -21.45 -2.58 44.52
N ALA A 775 -20.28 -2.01 44.79
CA ALA A 775 -19.24 -2.65 45.61
C ALA A 775 -19.09 -2.00 46.99
N ALA A 776 -18.96 -0.68 47.05
CA ALA A 776 -18.72 0.02 48.31
C ALA A 776 -19.09 1.51 48.22
N TYR A 777 -19.43 2.11 49.36
CA TYR A 777 -19.51 3.56 49.49
C TYR A 777 -18.10 4.11 49.73
N ASN A 778 -17.40 4.45 48.64
CA ASN A 778 -16.04 4.97 48.70
C ASN A 778 -16.00 6.41 48.18
N ASN A 779 -15.43 7.31 48.97
CA ASN A 779 -15.42 8.75 48.69
C ASN A 779 -16.85 9.35 48.53
N THR A 780 -17.78 8.88 49.38
CA THR A 780 -19.16 9.39 49.45
C THR A 780 -19.29 10.54 50.45
N ASP A 781 -20.24 11.44 50.19
CA ASP A 781 -20.70 12.48 51.12
C ASP A 781 -21.98 12.05 51.87
N ILE A 782 -22.47 10.84 51.64
CA ILE A 782 -23.61 10.25 52.37
C ILE A 782 -23.20 10.07 53.84
N THR A 783 -24.15 10.34 54.75
CA THR A 783 -23.95 10.15 56.20
C THR A 783 -24.88 9.05 56.73
N GLY A 784 -24.33 8.09 57.46
CA GLY A 784 -25.06 6.90 57.92
C GLY A 784 -24.21 5.98 58.80
N GLU A 785 -24.84 4.96 59.39
CA GLU A 785 -24.13 3.84 60.02
C GLU A 785 -23.70 2.84 58.91
N ASP A 786 -22.59 2.12 59.12
CA ASP A 786 -22.10 1.02 58.27
C ASP A 786 -21.74 1.35 56.80
N LEU A 787 -21.38 2.60 56.49
CA LEU A 787 -20.94 3.02 55.14
C LEU A 787 -19.53 2.55 54.74
N ASP A 788 -18.72 2.07 55.68
CA ASP A 788 -17.34 1.61 55.41
C ASP A 788 -17.27 0.14 54.89
N GLU A 789 -18.41 -0.53 54.65
CA GLU A 789 -18.43 -1.92 54.19
C GLU A 789 -18.12 -2.05 52.69
N ASP A 790 -17.08 -2.82 52.38
CA ASP A 790 -16.79 -3.32 51.04
C ASP A 790 -17.54 -4.66 50.84
N LEU A 791 -18.64 -4.61 50.10
CA LEU A 791 -19.48 -5.77 49.82
C LEU A 791 -18.80 -6.79 48.91
N LEU A 792 -17.93 -6.33 48.01
CA LEU A 792 -17.18 -7.19 47.11
C LEU A 792 -16.21 -8.10 47.89
N SER A 793 -15.55 -7.56 48.93
CA SER A 793 -14.68 -8.36 49.81
C SER A 793 -15.42 -9.49 50.55
N HIS A 794 -16.73 -9.34 50.71
CA HIS A 794 -17.62 -10.34 51.30
C HIS A 794 -18.27 -11.27 50.26
N GLY A 795 -17.98 -11.08 48.97
CA GLY A 795 -18.53 -11.85 47.87
C GLY A 795 -19.98 -11.50 47.53
N TYR A 796 -20.42 -10.28 47.86
CA TYR A 796 -21.73 -9.75 47.51
C TYR A 796 -21.61 -8.76 46.34
N LEU A 797 -22.50 -8.91 45.36
CA LEU A 797 -22.63 -8.03 44.20
C LEU A 797 -24.11 -7.66 44.05
N PRO A 798 -24.62 -6.67 44.81
CA PRO A 798 -25.96 -6.13 44.59
C PRO A 798 -26.00 -5.27 43.32
N GLU A 799 -27.02 -5.47 42.50
CA GLU A 799 -27.26 -4.68 41.29
C GLU A 799 -27.66 -3.25 41.65
N VAL A 800 -27.16 -2.26 40.89
CA VAL A 800 -27.63 -0.87 40.99
C VAL A 800 -28.96 -0.77 40.24
N LEU A 801 -30.06 -0.58 40.98
CA LEU A 801 -31.41 -0.59 40.39
C LEU A 801 -31.96 0.80 40.03
N ILE A 802 -31.56 1.81 40.81
CA ILE A 802 -31.95 3.22 40.66
C ILE A 802 -30.77 4.04 41.18
N ASP A 803 -30.18 4.84 40.30
CA ASP A 803 -29.40 6.03 40.63
C ASP A 803 -30.06 7.15 39.82
N GLU A 804 -30.56 8.19 40.51
CA GLU A 804 -31.26 9.30 39.88
C GLU A 804 -30.98 10.58 40.66
N GLY A 805 -30.81 11.71 39.98
CA GLY A 805 -30.62 13.00 40.64
C GLY A 805 -29.81 14.05 39.89
N GLY A 806 -29.34 13.76 38.68
CA GLY A 806 -28.67 14.73 37.82
C GLY A 806 -29.54 15.94 37.48
N GLU A 807 -28.96 17.00 36.90
CA GLU A 807 -29.71 18.23 36.59
C GLU A 807 -30.88 18.00 35.61
N SER A 808 -30.76 17.00 34.75
CA SER A 808 -31.77 16.55 33.78
C SER A 808 -32.79 15.55 34.36
N SER A 809 -32.59 15.06 35.60
CA SER A 809 -33.43 14.02 36.19
C SER A 809 -34.85 14.48 36.51
N GLU A 810 -35.81 13.56 36.36
CA GLU A 810 -37.21 13.81 36.73
C GLU A 810 -37.37 13.97 38.25
N LYS A 811 -38.06 15.02 38.67
CA LYS A 811 -38.35 15.25 40.09
C LYS A 811 -39.63 14.53 40.52
N HIS A 812 -39.52 13.64 41.50
CA HIS A 812 -40.67 12.95 42.07
C HIS A 812 -41.46 13.84 43.04
N THR A 813 -42.78 13.93 42.86
CA THR A 813 -43.69 14.57 43.82
C THR A 813 -44.55 13.53 44.52
N ILE A 814 -44.34 13.34 45.82
CA ILE A 814 -45.12 12.41 46.65
C ILE A 814 -46.05 13.21 47.56
N THR A 815 -47.33 12.88 47.57
CA THR A 815 -48.35 13.46 48.45
C THR A 815 -48.69 12.52 49.61
N ILE A 816 -49.23 13.04 50.71
CA ILE A 816 -49.63 12.19 51.85
C ILE A 816 -50.64 11.13 51.39
N GLY A 817 -50.33 9.87 51.64
CA GLY A 817 -51.13 8.72 51.23
C GLY A 817 -50.82 8.17 49.84
N SER A 818 -49.99 8.85 49.04
CA SER A 818 -49.44 8.29 47.79
C SER A 818 -48.10 7.58 48.02
N THR A 819 -47.65 6.87 46.99
CA THR A 819 -46.46 6.02 47.02
C THR A 819 -45.58 6.32 45.81
N LEU A 820 -44.26 6.27 46.01
CA LEU A 820 -43.28 6.16 44.94
C LEU A 820 -42.88 4.68 44.83
N THR A 821 -43.15 4.08 43.69
CA THR A 821 -42.76 2.69 43.41
C THR A 821 -41.28 2.66 43.04
N LEU A 822 -40.51 1.83 43.74
CA LEU A 822 -39.11 1.56 43.44
C LEU A 822 -39.00 0.20 42.70
N LYS A 823 -37.78 -0.24 42.41
CA LYS A 823 -37.52 -1.52 41.74
C LYS A 823 -37.58 -2.70 42.71
N GLU A 824 -37.76 -3.90 42.13
CA GLU A 824 -38.17 -5.10 42.87
C GLU A 824 -39.39 -4.77 43.76
N GLY A 825 -39.88 -5.53 44.72
CA GLY A 825 -41.11 -5.13 45.43
C GLY A 825 -41.12 -3.83 46.28
N TYR A 826 -40.15 -2.90 46.16
CA TYR A 826 -39.98 -1.78 47.08
C TYR A 826 -40.90 -0.57 46.77
N VAL A 827 -41.42 0.07 47.82
CA VAL A 827 -42.30 1.23 47.72
C VAL A 827 -42.05 2.22 48.85
N LEU A 828 -41.83 3.49 48.52
CA LEU A 828 -41.73 4.59 49.49
C LEU A 828 -43.08 5.29 49.66
N LYS A 829 -43.66 5.26 50.86
CA LYS A 829 -44.97 5.85 51.15
C LYS A 829 -44.86 7.06 52.06
N ALA A 830 -45.34 8.22 51.62
CA ALA A 830 -45.46 9.39 52.48
C ALA A 830 -46.67 9.23 53.42
N VAL A 831 -46.41 9.20 54.73
CA VAL A 831 -47.46 9.01 55.75
C VAL A 831 -47.81 10.28 56.51
N ASP A 832 -46.85 11.22 56.63
CA ASP A 832 -47.06 12.51 57.29
C ASP A 832 -46.10 13.58 56.76
N VAL A 833 -46.50 14.84 56.81
CA VAL A 833 -45.67 16.00 56.43
C VAL A 833 -45.91 17.13 57.43
N ASP A 834 -44.83 17.57 58.07
CA ASP A 834 -44.82 18.80 58.87
C ASP A 834 -44.17 19.92 58.06
N ALA A 835 -45.02 20.78 57.50
CA ALA A 835 -44.58 21.91 56.68
C ALA A 835 -43.88 23.02 57.50
N GLU A 836 -44.09 23.09 58.83
CA GLU A 836 -43.43 24.11 59.67
C GLU A 836 -41.98 23.73 59.98
N SER A 837 -41.70 22.44 60.16
CA SER A 837 -40.35 21.91 60.40
C SER A 837 -39.64 21.41 59.14
N ALA A 838 -40.34 21.38 57.99
CA ALA A 838 -39.87 20.82 56.72
C ALA A 838 -39.45 19.35 56.83
N ILE A 839 -40.19 18.58 57.64
CA ILE A 839 -39.95 17.14 57.85
C ILE A 839 -41.05 16.35 57.16
N VAL A 840 -40.66 15.31 56.42
CA VAL A 840 -41.58 14.31 55.85
C VAL A 840 -41.30 12.97 56.52
N LEU A 841 -42.36 12.26 56.91
CA LEU A 841 -42.25 10.89 57.39
C LEU A 841 -42.59 9.93 56.25
N PHE A 842 -41.63 9.06 55.93
CA PHE A 842 -41.81 7.97 54.99
C PHE A 842 -41.88 6.63 55.70
N VAL A 843 -42.62 5.70 55.10
CA VAL A 843 -42.56 4.27 55.40
C VAL A 843 -42.08 3.56 54.15
N LEU A 844 -41.03 2.74 54.28
CA LEU A 844 -40.56 1.86 53.21
C LEU A 844 -41.29 0.52 53.32
N LEU A 845 -41.84 0.04 52.21
CA LEU A 845 -42.52 -1.24 52.10
C LEU A 845 -41.78 -2.14 51.10
N LYS A 846 -41.72 -3.44 51.35
CA LYS A 846 -41.33 -4.49 50.41
C LYS A 846 -42.49 -5.47 50.26
N ASP A 847 -43.00 -5.62 49.04
CA ASP A 847 -44.12 -6.53 48.73
C ASP A 847 -45.38 -6.29 49.61
N GLY A 848 -45.55 -5.04 50.06
CA GLY A 848 -46.65 -4.59 50.91
C GLY A 848 -46.42 -4.70 52.42
N GLU A 849 -45.28 -5.22 52.87
CA GLU A 849 -44.88 -5.29 54.29
C GLU A 849 -43.82 -4.22 54.62
N GLU A 850 -43.89 -3.63 55.81
CA GLU A 850 -42.93 -2.61 56.29
C GLU A 850 -41.58 -3.25 56.65
N VAL A 851 -40.48 -2.60 56.22
CA VAL A 851 -39.10 -3.12 56.34
C VAL A 851 -38.33 -2.42 57.45
#